data_AF-A0A2N3IB88-F1
#
_entry.id   AF-A0A2N3IB88-F1
#
_cell.length_a   1.000
_cell.length_b   1.000
_cell.length_c   1.000
_cell.angle_alpha   90.00
_cell.angle_beta   90.00
_cell.angle_gamma   90.00
#
_symmetry.space_group_name_H-M   'P 1'
#
loop_
_entity.id
_entity.type
_entity.pdbx_description
1 polymer ?
#
loop_
_entity_poly.entity_id
_entity_poly.type
_entity_poly.pdbx_seq_one_letter_code
_entity_poly.pdbx_strand_id
1 'polypeptide(L)'
;MSLKLDCRNGLLPVLLFFLSPAVHSYAQDSTKAITNSYLNGVVVENEHQKPLEYATVSIYSLPDSLLIKGTITNRKGEFELADLAGSSYYYKIEYLGFESYSSKPILLKENEKLLLSDPLVLHADTQTITEVEVTGNRDFARIELDKTVYNVSKSPVSDGGTINEVLATIPKLNVTANGGIQLRGSSDVKILIDGKLSGLLGMSPGDVLSNMPAADVDRVEVITSPSAKYDASGSAGIVNIIMKKERVKGFNGNASATIGTVNKHSGRTALSLRTGKLNFSGSYSYQDNWSGRDYELSRLTETETNVEMLKVSADADLGNRSHIGQFGMDYLINDKNTMSCSVTNRNVKQNKNGFYKYSRTLITSSTFPNETSRESAVDIDLTSWVYNASYIRKFDRKGQELSFDAAYTNNNAENYGNYTDETEGNTSDFFNSDREEAIVQLDYKQPVGDAGSIETGYMYRTNEINFDEPIDLSTAFNYKESIHGLYFQLSGEKGNFGYQVGLRSEYSDIETNKAYNDDYLDFFPSVHFSYKLSDNKQVLLTYSKMIYRPDSGMLNPFQNLSDPENQKLGRKDLGAYYTHMPEFTFIYKRDKITYTTNLYYVYTDNIINQFRWVKDDVAIVTSENLGSKHYAGVDFNLETKFNKWWSINSYLSGIYQKFTPSGEAHFSTNDDFGFFGKLTSTMRIPKWFNFQTTLRYDSDMPVAQGSYDQSFQVDFAFGKRIMKGKASISLWIYDVLNNSKYNVNTSGDRFTQRMKYNFENRVANFTFRYYFGKKYNVLKSKTHGSGVQHSEKDI
;
A
#
# COMPACT_ATOMS: atom_id res chain seq x y z
N MET A 1 -47.53 3.68 -48.48
CA MET A 1 -48.26 4.74 -47.74
C MET A 1 -47.24 5.83 -47.42
N SER A 2 -46.87 6.68 -48.40
CA SER A 2 -47.20 8.14 -48.46
C SER A 2 -47.04 8.82 -47.09
N LEU A 3 -46.06 9.68 -46.80
CA LEU A 3 -45.73 11.00 -47.38
C LEU A 3 -44.27 11.39 -47.02
N LYS A 4 -43.46 11.86 -47.99
CA LYS A 4 -42.99 13.26 -48.23
C LYS A 4 -41.98 13.83 -47.20
N LEU A 5 -40.71 14.02 -47.59
CA LEU A 5 -40.03 15.28 -48.02
C LEU A 5 -39.78 16.24 -46.83
N ASP A 6 -38.61 16.83 -46.58
CA ASP A 6 -37.77 17.55 -47.54
C ASP A 6 -36.32 17.78 -47.04
N CYS A 7 -35.40 17.88 -47.99
CA CYS A 7 -34.01 18.32 -47.84
C CYS A 7 -33.90 19.82 -47.54
N ARG A 8 -32.79 20.24 -46.90
CA ARG A 8 -32.04 21.42 -47.36
C ARG A 8 -30.58 21.40 -46.89
N ASN A 9 -29.68 21.27 -47.88
CA ASN A 9 -28.25 21.58 -47.82
C ASN A 9 -28.02 23.07 -48.12
N GLY A 10 -26.88 23.60 -47.65
CA GLY A 10 -26.22 24.83 -48.12
C GLY A 10 -25.56 25.56 -46.94
N LEU A 11 -24.23 25.62 -46.78
CA LEU A 11 -23.15 26.20 -47.60
C LEU A 11 -22.47 27.31 -46.77
N LEU A 12 -21.25 27.02 -46.28
CA LEU A 12 -20.02 27.84 -46.29
C LEU A 12 -20.02 29.34 -45.82
N PRO A 13 -18.85 29.97 -45.62
CA PRO A 13 -18.44 30.65 -44.39
C PRO A 13 -18.61 32.17 -44.44
N VAL A 14 -18.64 32.82 -43.27
CA VAL A 14 -18.59 34.28 -43.15
C VAL A 14 -17.30 34.70 -42.46
N LEU A 15 -16.40 35.27 -43.28
CA LEU A 15 -15.35 36.18 -42.86
C LEU A 15 -15.94 37.60 -42.79
N LEU A 16 -15.35 38.42 -41.91
CA LEU A 16 -15.20 39.88 -41.95
C LEU A 16 -16.25 40.81 -41.31
N PHE A 17 -15.64 41.76 -40.59
CA PHE A 17 -16.06 43.11 -40.24
C PHE A 17 -17.10 43.32 -39.12
N PHE A 18 -16.57 43.58 -37.92
CA PHE A 18 -17.10 44.66 -37.07
C PHE A 18 -15.97 45.61 -36.68
N LEU A 19 -15.95 46.75 -37.36
CA LEU A 19 -15.34 48.00 -36.90
C LEU A 19 -16.07 48.44 -35.61
N SER A 20 -15.36 48.55 -34.50
CA SER A 20 -15.81 49.32 -33.34
C SER A 20 -15.09 50.67 -33.32
N PRO A 21 -15.79 51.78 -33.02
CA PRO A 21 -15.21 53.11 -33.08
C PRO A 21 -14.27 53.37 -31.90
N ALA A 22 -13.13 53.96 -32.23
CA ALA A 22 -12.10 54.43 -31.30
C ALA A 22 -12.67 55.47 -30.32
N VAL A 23 -12.83 55.05 -29.07
CA VAL A 23 -13.02 55.97 -27.94
C VAL A 23 -11.67 56.62 -27.65
N HIS A 24 -11.57 57.90 -28.00
CA HIS A 24 -10.44 58.74 -27.67
C HIS A 24 -10.48 59.05 -26.17
N SER A 25 -9.77 58.25 -25.38
CA SER A 25 -9.40 58.63 -24.01
C SER A 25 -8.38 59.76 -24.09
N TYR A 26 -8.80 60.95 -23.68
CA TYR A 26 -7.88 62.05 -23.38
C TYR A 26 -6.97 61.61 -22.23
N ALA A 27 -5.71 61.34 -22.54
CA ALA A 27 -4.65 61.33 -21.55
C ALA A 27 -4.44 62.79 -21.11
N GLN A 28 -4.86 63.11 -19.88
CA GLN A 28 -4.32 64.27 -19.19
C GLN A 28 -2.88 63.92 -18.82
N ASP A 29 -1.92 64.47 -19.57
CA ASP A 29 -0.55 64.64 -19.10
C ASP A 29 -0.61 65.65 -17.94
N SER A 30 -0.92 65.15 -16.74
CA SER A 30 -0.55 65.87 -15.54
C SER A 30 0.97 65.89 -15.54
N THR A 31 1.56 67.05 -15.82
CA THR A 31 2.96 67.34 -15.50
C THR A 31 3.16 67.04 -14.02
N LYS A 32 3.59 65.81 -13.69
CA LYS A 32 4.09 65.47 -12.37
C LYS A 32 5.31 66.37 -12.17
N ALA A 33 5.19 67.32 -11.26
CA ALA A 33 6.34 68.00 -10.70
C ALA A 33 7.34 66.89 -10.28
N ILE A 34 8.55 66.97 -10.82
CA ILE A 34 9.64 66.09 -10.43
C ILE A 34 9.99 66.48 -8.99
N THR A 35 9.43 65.78 -8.01
CA THR A 35 9.81 65.90 -6.61
C THR A 35 10.99 64.98 -6.35
N ASN A 36 12.17 65.57 -6.22
CA ASN A 36 13.43 64.88 -5.96
C ASN A 36 13.70 64.79 -4.45
N SER A 37 12.76 64.25 -3.68
CA SER A 37 13.02 63.98 -2.25
C SER A 37 13.64 62.60 -2.07
N TYR A 38 14.57 62.49 -1.13
CA TYR A 38 15.35 61.28 -0.87
C TYR A 38 15.30 60.93 0.62
N LEU A 39 15.25 59.63 0.92
CA LEU A 39 15.50 59.10 2.25
C LEU A 39 16.72 58.19 2.22
N ASN A 40 17.73 58.53 3.01
CA ASN A 40 18.97 57.78 3.13
C ASN A 40 19.20 57.33 4.59
N GLY A 41 19.74 56.13 4.77
CA GLY A 41 20.12 55.63 6.08
C GLY A 41 21.03 54.41 6.01
N VAL A 42 21.50 53.97 7.18
CA VAL A 42 22.35 52.78 7.34
C VAL A 42 21.69 51.83 8.32
N VAL A 43 21.66 50.54 7.99
CA VAL A 43 21.09 49.47 8.81
C VAL A 43 22.21 48.58 9.36
N VAL A 44 22.19 48.33 10.67
CA VAL A 44 23.24 47.56 11.36
C VAL A 44 22.65 46.51 12.32
N GLU A 45 23.42 45.46 12.56
CA GLU A 45 23.16 44.42 13.56
C GLU A 45 23.63 44.87 14.96
N ASN A 46 22.88 44.49 15.99
CA ASN A 46 23.14 44.79 17.39
C ASN A 46 24.56 44.36 17.87
N GLU A 47 25.06 44.98 18.95
CA GLU A 47 26.30 44.71 19.70
C GLU A 47 27.66 44.86 18.98
N HIS A 48 27.72 44.78 17.65
CA HIS A 48 28.98 44.86 16.89
C HIS A 48 28.99 45.90 15.76
N GLN A 49 27.93 46.71 15.63
CA GLN A 49 27.76 47.71 14.54
C GLN A 49 28.05 47.13 13.14
N LYS A 50 27.76 45.84 12.95
CA LYS A 50 28.05 45.16 11.69
C LYS A 50 27.00 45.59 10.66
N PRO A 51 27.40 46.04 9.47
CA PRO A 51 26.45 46.41 8.43
C PRO A 51 25.57 45.22 8.00
N LEU A 52 24.26 45.46 7.88
CA LEU A 52 23.30 44.48 7.39
C LEU A 52 23.07 44.68 5.89
N GLU A 53 23.67 43.83 5.07
CA GLU A 53 23.44 43.76 3.62
C GLU A 53 22.12 43.03 3.32
N TYR A 54 21.41 43.43 2.26
CA TYR A 54 20.15 42.84 1.78
C TYR A 54 18.95 42.96 2.74
N ALA A 55 18.98 43.88 3.72
CA ALA A 55 17.80 44.26 4.48
C ALA A 55 16.82 45.00 3.57
N THR A 56 15.54 44.60 3.59
CA THR A 56 14.49 45.22 2.80
C THR A 56 13.98 46.46 3.53
N VAL A 57 14.04 47.62 2.88
CA VAL A 57 13.55 48.90 3.40
C VAL A 57 12.37 49.34 2.54
N SER A 58 11.19 49.43 3.14
CA SER A 58 9.95 49.81 2.46
C SER A 58 9.37 51.08 3.08
N ILE A 59 8.87 52.01 2.27
CA ILE A 59 8.23 53.24 2.73
C ILE A 59 6.74 53.22 2.42
N TYR A 60 5.95 53.61 3.41
CA TYR A 60 4.49 53.57 3.39
C TYR A 60 3.93 54.98 3.63
N SER A 61 2.87 55.35 2.92
CA SER A 61 2.17 56.63 3.13
C SER A 61 1.30 56.60 4.38
N LEU A 62 1.08 57.77 4.97
CA LEU A 62 0.11 57.98 6.05
C LEU A 62 -1.04 58.88 5.57
N PRO A 63 -2.29 58.60 5.98
CA PRO A 63 -2.72 57.59 6.97
C PRO A 63 -3.05 56.21 6.39
N ASP A 64 -3.05 56.06 5.07
CA ASP A 64 -3.56 54.90 4.32
C ASP A 64 -2.65 53.65 4.35
N SER A 65 -1.41 53.77 4.82
CA SER A 65 -0.43 52.68 4.92
C SER A 65 -0.20 51.95 3.58
N LEU A 66 -0.37 52.67 2.46
CA LEU A 66 -0.08 52.12 1.13
C LEU A 66 1.43 52.06 0.93
N LEU A 67 1.92 50.95 0.38
CA LEU A 67 3.33 50.79 0.01
C LEU A 67 3.64 51.73 -1.16
N ILE A 68 4.58 52.65 -0.94
CA ILE A 68 4.96 53.65 -1.95
C ILE A 68 6.16 53.17 -2.75
N LYS A 69 7.22 52.72 -2.07
CA LYS A 69 8.47 52.25 -2.70
C LYS A 69 9.25 51.35 -1.74
N GLY A 70 10.13 50.52 -2.28
CA GLY A 70 11.03 49.68 -1.50
C GLY A 70 12.41 49.59 -2.14
N THR A 71 13.42 49.35 -1.32
CA THR A 71 14.81 49.15 -1.71
C THR A 71 15.47 48.10 -0.81
N ILE A 72 16.72 47.75 -1.11
CA ILE A 72 17.54 46.86 -0.28
C ILE A 72 18.84 47.57 0.13
N THR A 73 19.36 47.21 1.29
CA THR A 73 20.66 47.74 1.75
C THR A 73 21.82 47.11 0.99
N ASN A 74 22.87 47.89 0.74
CA ASN A 74 24.10 47.46 0.08
C ASN A 74 25.08 46.74 1.06
N ARG A 75 26.27 46.35 0.58
CA ARG A 75 27.33 45.69 1.39
C ARG A 75 27.77 46.47 2.64
N LYS A 76 27.56 47.78 2.65
CA LYS A 76 27.85 48.69 3.77
C LYS A 76 26.61 48.98 4.62
N GLY A 77 25.50 48.29 4.39
CA GLY A 77 24.24 48.48 5.12
C GLY A 77 23.48 49.75 4.72
N GLU A 78 23.95 50.50 3.72
CA GLU A 78 23.34 51.76 3.29
C GLU A 78 22.17 51.50 2.34
N PHE A 79 21.11 52.30 2.46
CA PHE A 79 20.00 52.33 1.52
C PHE A 79 19.69 53.76 1.05
N GLU A 80 19.07 53.85 -0.13
CA GLU A 80 18.51 55.09 -0.68
C GLU A 80 17.13 54.82 -1.28
N LEU A 81 16.16 55.64 -0.90
CA LEU A 81 14.85 55.74 -1.53
C LEU A 81 14.73 57.12 -2.17
N ALA A 82 14.81 57.17 -3.51
CA ALA A 82 14.70 58.38 -4.32
C ALA A 82 13.28 58.59 -4.87
N ASP A 83 13.04 59.78 -5.45
CA ASP A 83 11.81 60.17 -6.14
C ASP A 83 10.55 60.12 -5.26
N LEU A 84 10.69 60.49 -3.98
CA LEU A 84 9.57 60.55 -3.05
C LEU A 84 8.83 61.89 -3.19
N ALA A 85 7.49 61.85 -3.17
CA ALA A 85 6.68 63.06 -3.11
C ALA A 85 6.74 63.68 -1.69
N GLY A 86 6.57 64.99 -1.56
CA GLY A 86 6.50 65.64 -0.26
C GLY A 86 5.23 65.24 0.51
N SER A 87 5.36 64.39 1.53
CA SER A 87 4.23 63.89 2.33
C SER A 87 4.71 63.29 3.66
N SER A 88 3.76 62.86 4.49
CA SER A 88 4.01 62.07 5.70
C SER A 88 4.11 60.59 5.37
N TYR A 89 5.19 59.96 5.81
CA TYR A 89 5.46 58.54 5.61
C TYR A 89 5.88 57.87 6.91
N TYR A 90 5.89 56.54 6.94
CA TYR A 90 6.77 55.79 7.82
C TYR A 90 7.52 54.74 6.98
N TYR A 91 8.71 54.35 7.43
CA TYR A 91 9.46 53.28 6.78
C TYR A 91 9.54 52.05 7.67
N LYS A 92 9.53 50.89 7.04
CA LYS A 92 9.67 49.58 7.67
C LYS A 92 10.92 48.90 7.15
N ILE A 93 11.68 48.30 8.05
CA ILE A 93 12.87 47.53 7.72
C ILE A 93 12.67 46.09 8.16
N GLU A 94 12.89 45.17 7.22
CA GLU A 94 12.71 43.75 7.44
C GLU A 94 13.96 43.00 6.96
N TYR A 95 14.44 42.11 7.81
CA TYR A 95 15.54 41.21 7.49
C TYR A 95 15.31 39.87 8.17
N LEU A 96 15.60 38.78 7.46
CA LEU A 96 15.24 37.44 7.90
C LEU A 96 15.98 37.07 9.21
N GLY A 97 15.23 36.76 10.25
CA GLY A 97 15.77 36.42 11.58
C GLY A 97 15.92 37.61 12.53
N PHE A 98 15.41 38.79 12.15
CA PHE A 98 15.40 40.01 12.95
C PHE A 98 13.97 40.51 13.14
N GLU A 99 13.71 41.18 14.27
CA GLU A 99 12.45 41.86 14.52
C GLU A 99 12.25 42.99 13.51
N SER A 100 11.08 43.06 12.86
CA SER A 100 10.82 44.13 11.91
C SER A 100 10.78 45.48 12.61
N TYR A 101 11.56 46.45 12.12
CA TYR A 101 11.57 47.81 12.64
C TYR A 101 10.60 48.69 11.85
N SER A 102 9.74 49.46 12.53
CA SER A 102 8.92 50.50 11.92
C SER A 102 9.29 51.85 12.52
N SER A 103 9.51 52.85 11.67
CA SER A 103 9.82 54.21 12.10
C SER A 103 8.59 54.89 12.71
N LYS A 104 8.83 55.94 13.49
CA LYS A 104 7.79 56.95 13.72
C LYS A 104 7.46 57.67 12.40
N PRO A 105 6.28 58.30 12.29
CA PRO A 105 5.96 59.15 11.14
C PRO A 105 7.06 60.18 10.87
N ILE A 106 7.51 60.26 9.62
CA ILE A 106 8.44 61.26 9.11
C ILE A 106 7.70 62.16 8.12
N LEU A 107 7.97 63.46 8.17
CA LEU A 107 7.46 64.42 7.20
C LEU A 107 8.58 64.76 6.22
N LEU A 108 8.43 64.38 4.96
CA LEU A 108 9.34 64.72 3.87
C LEU A 108 8.79 65.95 3.15
N LYS A 109 9.55 67.04 3.09
CA LYS A 109 9.22 68.21 2.27
C LYS A 109 9.59 67.95 0.81
N GLU A 110 9.01 68.74 -0.10
CA GLU A 110 9.39 68.68 -1.52
C GLU A 110 10.85 69.05 -1.72
N ASN A 111 11.58 68.24 -2.51
CA ASN A 111 13.02 68.38 -2.79
C ASN A 111 13.94 68.28 -1.56
N GLU A 112 13.49 67.61 -0.50
CA GLU A 112 14.28 67.36 0.70
C GLU A 112 15.10 66.06 0.59
N LYS A 113 16.39 66.14 0.91
CA LYS A 113 17.24 64.96 1.11
C LYS A 113 17.38 64.69 2.62
N LEU A 114 16.53 63.80 3.13
CA LEU A 114 16.52 63.41 4.53
C LEU A 114 17.55 62.29 4.75
N LEU A 115 18.65 62.64 5.42
CA LEU A 115 19.66 61.68 5.89
C LEU A 115 19.40 61.36 7.35
N LEU A 116 19.19 60.08 7.66
CA LEU A 116 19.07 59.61 9.03
C LEU A 116 20.45 59.64 9.69
N SER A 117 20.60 60.42 10.76
CA SER A 117 21.88 60.65 11.44
C SER A 117 22.38 59.44 12.23
N ASP A 118 21.46 58.61 12.73
CA ASP A 118 21.78 57.43 13.53
C ASP A 118 21.56 56.14 12.73
N PRO A 119 22.44 55.13 12.87
CA PRO A 119 22.22 53.81 12.30
C PRO A 119 20.94 53.18 12.83
N LEU A 120 20.17 52.56 11.95
CA LEU A 120 18.95 51.84 12.28
C LEU A 120 19.33 50.43 12.72
N VAL A 121 19.19 50.17 14.01
CA VAL A 121 19.58 48.89 14.62
C VAL A 121 18.41 47.91 14.51
N LEU A 122 18.66 46.77 13.88
CA LEU A 122 17.74 45.62 13.92
C LEU A 122 18.19 44.66 15.02
N HIS A 123 17.23 44.22 15.85
CA HIS A 123 17.46 43.22 16.88
C HIS A 123 17.17 41.83 16.34
N ALA A 124 18.05 40.87 16.63
CA ALA A 124 17.78 39.47 16.29
C ALA A 124 16.51 39.02 17.03
N ASP A 125 15.57 38.42 16.30
CA ASP A 125 14.33 37.90 16.87
C ASP A 125 14.67 36.68 17.75
N THR A 126 14.75 36.91 19.06
CA THR A 126 15.09 35.90 20.06
C THR A 126 13.86 35.32 20.74
N GLN A 127 12.66 35.49 20.15
CA GLN A 127 11.53 34.68 20.56
C GLN A 127 11.83 33.21 20.22
N THR A 128 12.14 32.44 21.26
CA THR A 128 11.96 30.99 21.27
C THR A 128 10.52 30.74 20.81
N ILE A 129 10.36 30.44 19.52
CA ILE A 129 9.11 29.98 18.95
C ILE A 129 8.69 28.83 19.85
N THR A 130 7.63 29.04 20.63
CA THR A 130 6.91 27.93 21.22
C THR A 130 6.41 27.17 20.01
N GLU A 131 7.15 26.12 19.67
CA GLU A 131 6.95 25.29 18.51
C GLU A 131 5.52 24.75 18.58
N VAL A 132 4.59 25.48 17.97
CA VAL A 132 3.39 24.86 17.45
C VAL A 132 3.95 24.03 16.31
N GLU A 133 4.25 22.78 16.62
CA GLU A 133 4.48 21.72 15.66
C GLU A 133 3.20 21.65 14.82
N VAL A 134 3.11 22.48 13.77
CA VAL A 134 2.06 22.39 12.76
C VAL A 134 2.44 21.20 11.89
N THR A 135 2.34 20.00 12.47
CA THR A 135 2.14 18.79 11.72
C THR A 135 0.75 18.92 11.10
N GLY A 136 0.70 19.38 9.85
CA GLY A 136 -0.51 19.31 9.03
C GLY A 136 -1.04 17.89 9.12
N ASN A 137 -2.17 17.72 9.82
CA ASN A 137 -2.71 16.42 10.17
C ASN A 137 -3.45 15.91 8.94
N ARG A 138 -2.75 15.23 8.03
CA ARG A 138 -3.41 14.46 6.96
C ARG A 138 -4.31 13.42 7.63
N ASP A 139 -5.54 13.30 7.14
CA ASP A 139 -6.50 12.31 7.66
C ASP A 139 -5.89 10.91 7.58
N PHE A 140 -6.16 10.06 8.57
CA PHE A 140 -5.58 8.70 8.58
C PHE A 140 -6.09 7.90 7.39
N ALA A 141 -7.37 8.05 7.03
CA ALA A 141 -7.93 7.52 5.80
C ALA A 141 -8.51 8.62 4.90
N ARG A 142 -8.41 8.43 3.58
CA ARG A 142 -9.13 9.20 2.55
C ARG A 142 -9.79 8.25 1.57
N ILE A 143 -11.08 8.42 1.33
CA ILE A 143 -11.81 7.61 0.35
C ILE A 143 -11.80 8.37 -0.98
N GLU A 144 -11.41 7.67 -2.04
CA GLU A 144 -11.47 8.07 -3.44
C GLU A 144 -12.49 7.18 -4.18
N LEU A 145 -12.81 7.50 -5.43
CA LEU A 145 -13.85 6.82 -6.22
C LEU A 145 -13.63 5.30 -6.37
N ASP A 146 -12.38 4.87 -6.45
CA ASP A 146 -12.00 3.47 -6.67
C ASP A 146 -11.15 2.86 -5.55
N LYS A 147 -10.84 3.62 -4.48
CA LYS A 147 -9.94 3.14 -3.41
C LYS A 147 -10.07 3.90 -2.10
N THR A 148 -9.62 3.26 -1.02
CA THR A 148 -9.39 3.92 0.27
C THR A 148 -7.90 4.02 0.55
N VAL A 149 -7.43 5.23 0.81
CA VAL A 149 -6.01 5.56 1.02
C VAL A 149 -5.76 5.75 2.52
N TYR A 150 -4.94 4.89 3.11
CA TYR A 150 -4.53 4.93 4.51
C TYR A 150 -3.12 5.52 4.65
N ASN A 151 -3.00 6.65 5.34
CA ASN A 151 -1.73 7.33 5.62
C ASN A 151 -1.04 6.69 6.83
N VAL A 152 -0.26 5.64 6.56
CA VAL A 152 0.42 4.84 7.59
C VAL A 152 1.70 5.47 8.12
N SER A 153 2.31 6.41 7.39
CA SER A 153 3.58 7.08 7.75
C SER A 153 3.55 7.93 9.03
N LYS A 154 2.39 8.10 9.65
CA LYS A 154 2.18 8.81 10.94
C LYS A 154 1.70 7.88 12.06
N SER A 155 1.60 6.58 11.79
CA SER A 155 1.30 5.56 12.79
C SER A 155 2.54 5.30 13.65
N PRO A 156 2.42 5.09 14.98
CA PRO A 156 3.52 4.61 15.81
C PRO A 156 4.18 3.33 15.27
N VAL A 157 3.41 2.49 14.54
CA VAL A 157 3.90 1.29 13.85
C VAL A 157 4.95 1.62 12.80
N SER A 158 4.81 2.74 12.11
CA SER A 158 5.74 3.13 11.05
C SER A 158 7.14 3.52 11.54
N ASP A 159 7.32 3.76 12.85
CA ASP A 159 8.60 4.20 13.43
C ASP A 159 9.56 3.03 13.76
N GLY A 160 9.10 1.78 13.69
CA GLY A 160 9.90 0.62 14.08
C GLY A 160 9.42 -0.75 13.60
N GLY A 161 8.25 -0.84 12.96
CA GLY A 161 7.68 -2.09 12.47
C GLY A 161 7.91 -2.41 11.00
N THR A 162 7.37 -3.55 10.57
CA THR A 162 7.40 -4.09 9.20
C THR A 162 6.13 -3.70 8.42
N ILE A 163 6.11 -3.90 7.10
CA ILE A 163 4.92 -3.62 6.28
C ILE A 163 3.76 -4.49 6.74
N ASN A 164 3.97 -5.78 7.02
CA ASN A 164 2.93 -6.67 7.55
C ASN A 164 2.30 -6.10 8.82
N GLU A 165 3.11 -5.59 9.74
CA GLU A 165 2.61 -5.00 11.00
C GLU A 165 1.79 -3.73 10.75
N VAL A 166 2.17 -2.91 9.76
CA VAL A 166 1.37 -1.76 9.33
C VAL A 166 0.08 -2.18 8.65
N LEU A 167 0.11 -3.16 7.75
CA LEU A 167 -1.08 -3.70 7.10
C LEU A 167 -2.03 -4.30 8.15
N ALA A 168 -1.49 -4.92 9.18
CA ALA A 168 -2.24 -5.42 10.33
C ALA A 168 -2.92 -4.32 11.16
N THR A 169 -2.66 -3.03 10.91
CA THR A 169 -3.42 -1.91 11.49
C THR A 169 -4.50 -1.34 10.58
N ILE A 170 -4.53 -1.72 9.31
CA ILE A 170 -5.51 -1.20 8.35
C ILE A 170 -6.84 -1.93 8.56
N PRO A 171 -7.97 -1.23 8.77
CA PRO A 171 -9.21 -1.84 9.23
C PRO A 171 -9.71 -3.04 8.40
N LYS A 172 -9.74 -2.93 7.06
CA LYS A 172 -10.21 -4.00 6.17
C LYS A 172 -9.22 -5.15 5.95
N LEU A 173 -8.01 -5.03 6.50
CA LEU A 173 -6.93 -5.99 6.27
C LEU A 173 -6.63 -6.80 7.53
N ASN A 174 -6.46 -8.10 7.32
CA ASN A 174 -5.94 -9.03 8.31
C ASN A 174 -4.58 -9.54 7.85
N VAL A 175 -3.74 -9.84 8.82
CA VAL A 175 -2.46 -10.53 8.59
C VAL A 175 -2.51 -11.80 9.41
N THR A 176 -2.33 -12.94 8.75
CA THR A 176 -2.33 -14.27 9.36
C THR A 176 -1.02 -14.54 10.10
N ALA A 177 -0.97 -15.59 10.93
CA ALA A 177 0.22 -15.92 11.74
C ALA A 177 1.49 -16.17 10.88
N ASN A 178 1.33 -16.69 9.67
CA ASN A 178 2.42 -16.88 8.69
C ASN A 178 2.72 -15.62 7.84
N GLY A 179 2.14 -14.46 8.17
CA GLY A 179 2.38 -13.19 7.48
C GLY A 179 1.58 -12.98 6.19
N GLY A 180 0.67 -13.88 5.82
CA GLY A 180 -0.23 -13.71 4.68
C GLY A 180 -1.20 -12.54 4.88
N ILE A 181 -1.55 -11.84 3.80
CA ILE A 181 -2.48 -10.70 3.85
C ILE A 181 -3.86 -11.15 3.38
N GLN A 182 -4.89 -10.77 4.14
CA GLN A 182 -6.28 -11.02 3.81
C GLN A 182 -7.05 -9.70 3.72
N LEU A 183 -7.99 -9.61 2.79
CA LEU A 183 -8.93 -8.50 2.63
C LEU A 183 -10.34 -9.06 2.82
N ARG A 184 -11.06 -8.59 3.85
CA ARG A 184 -12.35 -9.16 4.26
C ARG A 184 -12.29 -10.70 4.45
N GLY A 185 -11.23 -11.18 5.10
CA GLY A 185 -11.01 -12.61 5.38
C GLY A 185 -10.56 -13.45 4.17
N SER A 186 -10.69 -12.96 2.93
CA SER A 186 -10.18 -13.66 1.74
C SER A 186 -8.67 -13.44 1.60
N SER A 187 -7.91 -14.52 1.41
CA SER A 187 -6.46 -14.49 1.16
C SER A 187 -6.09 -14.21 -0.29
N ASP A 188 -7.06 -14.20 -1.22
CA ASP A 188 -6.81 -13.94 -2.63
C ASP A 188 -6.76 -12.43 -2.95
N VAL A 189 -5.82 -11.76 -2.27
CA VAL A 189 -5.57 -10.32 -2.38
C VAL A 189 -4.35 -10.09 -3.27
N LYS A 190 -4.51 -9.27 -4.31
CA LYS A 190 -3.36 -8.84 -5.11
C LYS A 190 -2.61 -7.71 -4.40
N ILE A 191 -1.31 -7.84 -4.25
CA ILE A 191 -0.47 -6.81 -3.62
C ILE A 191 0.37 -6.12 -4.69
N LEU A 192 0.33 -4.78 -4.70
CA LEU A 192 1.13 -3.92 -5.56
C LEU A 192 2.12 -3.11 -4.72
N ILE A 193 3.27 -2.78 -5.30
CA ILE A 193 4.22 -1.81 -4.74
C ILE A 193 4.38 -0.68 -5.75
N ASP A 194 4.08 0.55 -5.34
CA ASP A 194 4.05 1.74 -6.21
C ASP A 194 3.18 1.57 -7.47
N GLY A 195 2.07 0.85 -7.34
CA GLY A 195 1.12 0.57 -8.43
C GLY A 195 1.54 -0.57 -9.36
N LYS A 196 2.63 -1.27 -9.07
CA LYS A 196 3.20 -2.31 -9.93
C LYS A 196 3.11 -3.69 -9.27
N LEU A 197 2.89 -4.72 -10.09
CA LEU A 197 3.05 -6.10 -9.65
C LEU A 197 4.53 -6.32 -9.34
N SER A 198 4.86 -6.80 -8.14
CA SER A 198 6.23 -7.10 -7.78
C SER A 198 6.43 -8.61 -7.82
N GLY A 199 7.31 -9.11 -8.69
CA GLY A 199 7.65 -10.54 -8.73
C GLY A 199 8.29 -11.05 -7.44
N LEU A 200 8.77 -10.15 -6.55
CA LEU A 200 9.14 -10.50 -5.18
C LEU A 200 7.96 -11.15 -4.43
N LEU A 201 6.74 -10.71 -4.70
CA LEU A 201 5.52 -11.17 -4.04
C LEU A 201 5.00 -12.50 -4.63
N GLY A 202 5.57 -12.97 -5.74
CA GLY A 202 5.04 -14.09 -6.53
C GLY A 202 4.99 -15.44 -5.81
N MET A 203 5.75 -15.65 -4.73
CA MET A 203 5.78 -16.92 -3.99
C MET A 203 5.33 -16.80 -2.53
N SER A 204 5.67 -15.70 -1.85
CA SER A 204 5.25 -15.45 -0.47
C SER A 204 5.26 -13.95 -0.16
N PRO A 205 4.15 -13.23 -0.43
CA PRO A 205 4.03 -11.83 -0.08
C PRO A 205 4.33 -11.58 1.40
N GLY A 206 3.93 -12.49 2.28
CA GLY A 206 4.16 -12.40 3.71
C GLY A 206 5.64 -12.38 4.09
N ASP A 207 6.48 -13.20 3.44
CA ASP A 207 7.92 -13.19 3.67
C ASP A 207 8.54 -11.88 3.16
N VAL A 208 8.11 -11.35 2.03
CA VAL A 208 8.70 -10.12 1.49
C VAL A 208 8.30 -8.91 2.32
N LEU A 209 7.02 -8.78 2.64
CA LEU A 209 6.48 -7.64 3.35
C LEU A 209 6.90 -7.62 4.84
N SER A 210 7.11 -8.79 5.46
CA SER A 210 7.71 -8.86 6.81
C SER A 210 9.18 -8.39 6.81
N ASN A 211 9.89 -8.51 5.70
CA ASN A 211 11.28 -8.05 5.58
C ASN A 211 11.41 -6.56 5.18
N MET A 212 10.30 -5.88 4.86
CA MET A 212 10.28 -4.46 4.51
C MET A 212 9.81 -3.60 5.71
N PRO A 213 10.49 -2.51 6.08
CA PRO A 213 10.03 -1.58 7.10
C PRO A 213 8.82 -0.80 6.65
N ALA A 214 7.88 -0.66 7.56
CA ALA A 214 6.82 0.32 7.48
C ALA A 214 7.32 1.76 7.34
N ALA A 215 8.53 2.06 7.84
CA ALA A 215 9.13 3.39 7.77
C ALA A 215 9.31 3.89 6.33
N ASP A 216 9.46 2.98 5.37
CA ASP A 216 9.64 3.31 3.96
C ASP A 216 8.30 3.46 3.23
N VAL A 217 7.17 3.12 3.87
CA VAL A 217 5.82 3.25 3.31
C VAL A 217 5.25 4.64 3.60
N ASP A 218 4.78 5.33 2.56
CA ASP A 218 4.08 6.62 2.67
C ASP A 218 2.62 6.37 3.09
N ARG A 219 1.95 5.52 2.32
CA ARG A 219 0.52 5.20 2.44
C ARG A 219 0.22 3.83 1.83
N VAL A 220 -0.90 3.26 2.21
CA VAL A 220 -1.44 2.02 1.64
C VAL A 220 -2.79 2.31 1.04
N GLU A 221 -3.01 1.90 -0.20
CA GLU A 221 -4.27 2.06 -0.92
C GLU A 221 -4.97 0.69 -0.97
N VAL A 222 -6.19 0.61 -0.45
CA VAL A 222 -7.03 -0.59 -0.46
C VAL A 222 -8.14 -0.39 -1.49
N ILE A 223 -8.18 -1.27 -2.48
CA ILE A 223 -9.09 -1.25 -3.61
C ILE A 223 -9.96 -2.51 -3.52
N THR A 224 -11.22 -2.37 -3.11
CA THR A 224 -12.15 -3.53 -3.01
C THR A 224 -12.85 -3.83 -4.32
N SER A 225 -13.04 -2.82 -5.18
CA SER A 225 -13.54 -3.00 -6.55
C SER A 225 -12.53 -2.38 -7.52
N PRO A 226 -11.65 -3.16 -8.16
CA PRO A 226 -10.68 -2.60 -9.10
C PRO A 226 -11.33 -2.00 -10.35
N SER A 227 -10.73 -0.92 -10.85
CA SER A 227 -11.09 -0.32 -12.14
C SER A 227 -10.41 -1.04 -13.31
N ALA A 228 -10.87 -0.77 -14.53
CA ALA A 228 -10.34 -1.38 -15.76
C ALA A 228 -8.84 -1.15 -16.00
N LYS A 229 -8.22 -0.15 -15.32
CA LYS A 229 -6.77 0.07 -15.33
C LYS A 229 -5.99 -1.13 -14.80
N TYR A 230 -6.51 -1.80 -13.77
CA TYR A 230 -5.82 -2.90 -13.12
C TYR A 230 -6.06 -4.22 -13.89
N ASP A 231 -5.07 -5.11 -13.86
CA ASP A 231 -5.21 -6.51 -14.29
C ASP A 231 -6.36 -7.18 -13.52
N ALA A 232 -7.23 -7.88 -14.25
CA ALA A 232 -8.45 -8.49 -13.74
C ALA A 232 -8.20 -9.72 -12.83
N SER A 233 -6.95 -10.21 -12.79
CA SER A 233 -6.55 -11.35 -11.97
C SER A 233 -6.69 -11.08 -10.46
N GLY A 234 -7.35 -12.00 -9.74
CA GLY A 234 -7.60 -12.01 -8.29
C GLY A 234 -9.10 -12.07 -7.94
N SER A 235 -9.46 -12.17 -6.66
CA SER A 235 -10.88 -12.24 -6.27
C SER A 235 -11.29 -11.46 -5.02
N ALA A 236 -10.34 -10.99 -4.20
CA ALA A 236 -10.66 -10.22 -2.98
C ALA A 236 -10.48 -8.71 -3.13
N GLY A 237 -9.67 -8.26 -4.10
CA GLY A 237 -9.30 -6.87 -4.33
C GLY A 237 -7.78 -6.66 -4.39
N ILE A 238 -7.35 -5.40 -4.31
CA ILE A 238 -5.95 -4.99 -4.45
C ILE A 238 -5.49 -4.17 -3.24
N VAL A 239 -4.31 -4.48 -2.70
CA VAL A 239 -3.59 -3.68 -1.71
C VAL A 239 -2.34 -3.10 -2.35
N ASN A 240 -2.32 -1.79 -2.56
CA ASN A 240 -1.21 -1.09 -3.18
C ASN A 240 -0.41 -0.32 -2.12
N ILE A 241 0.84 -0.72 -1.91
CA ILE A 241 1.77 -0.10 -0.96
C ILE A 241 2.54 0.98 -1.70
N ILE A 242 2.37 2.24 -1.28
CA ILE A 242 3.08 3.37 -1.89
C ILE A 242 4.30 3.71 -1.03
N MET A 243 5.47 3.69 -1.64
CA MET A 243 6.74 3.96 -0.98
C MET A 243 7.01 5.47 -0.86
N LYS A 244 7.71 5.89 0.19
CA LYS A 244 8.14 7.27 0.39
C LYS A 244 9.18 7.64 -0.68
N LYS A 245 8.86 8.66 -1.48
CA LYS A 245 9.83 9.25 -2.43
C LYS A 245 10.70 10.29 -1.71
N GLU A 246 12.00 10.07 -1.65
CA GLU A 246 12.94 11.04 -1.07
C GLU A 246 13.11 12.26 -2.00
N ARG A 247 12.69 13.44 -1.54
CA ARG A 247 12.79 14.69 -2.31
C ARG A 247 13.94 15.60 -1.86
N VAL A 248 14.55 15.32 -0.71
CA VAL A 248 15.56 16.16 -0.08
C VAL A 248 16.92 15.94 -0.76
N LYS A 249 17.56 17.03 -1.22
CA LYS A 249 18.92 16.98 -1.78
C LYS A 249 19.93 16.52 -0.72
N GLY A 250 20.92 15.74 -1.15
CA GLY A 250 21.98 15.20 -0.30
C GLY A 250 21.73 13.78 0.18
N PHE A 251 22.58 13.34 1.11
CA PHE A 251 22.53 12.00 1.69
C PHE A 251 21.51 11.93 2.83
N ASN A 252 20.62 10.96 2.76
CA ASN A 252 19.63 10.65 3.79
C ASN A 252 19.51 9.14 3.95
N GLY A 253 19.16 8.68 5.15
CA GLY A 253 18.98 7.24 5.36
C GLY A 253 18.62 6.90 6.79
N ASN A 254 18.57 5.61 7.07
CA ASN A 254 18.39 5.09 8.42
C ASN A 254 19.01 3.70 8.53
N ALA A 255 19.35 3.33 9.76
CA ALA A 255 19.72 1.97 10.13
C ALA A 255 18.90 1.55 11.34
N SER A 256 18.45 0.29 11.37
CA SER A 256 17.71 -0.27 12.48
C SER A 256 18.19 -1.67 12.83
N ALA A 257 18.07 -2.01 14.10
CA ALA A 257 18.24 -3.35 14.61
C ALA A 257 17.02 -3.71 15.46
N THR A 258 16.52 -4.93 15.29
CA THR A 258 15.40 -5.49 16.04
C THR A 258 15.84 -6.78 16.70
N ILE A 259 15.49 -6.93 17.97
CA ILE A 259 15.60 -8.18 18.71
C ILE A 259 14.21 -8.55 19.19
N GLY A 260 13.85 -9.81 19.02
CA GLY A 260 12.59 -10.37 19.47
C GLY A 260 12.82 -11.51 20.45
N THR A 261 11.78 -11.84 21.19
CA THR A 261 11.71 -13.12 21.90
C THR A 261 11.81 -14.27 20.91
N VAL A 262 12.38 -15.39 21.35
CA VAL A 262 12.44 -16.64 20.57
C VAL A 262 13.35 -16.53 19.33
N ASN A 263 14.58 -16.07 19.54
CA ASN A 263 15.63 -16.03 18.51
C ASN A 263 15.22 -15.28 17.22
N LYS A 264 14.51 -14.16 17.37
CA LYS A 264 14.15 -13.28 16.24
C LYS A 264 15.10 -12.09 16.20
N HIS A 265 15.82 -11.92 15.11
CA HIS A 265 16.79 -10.86 14.95
C HIS A 265 16.70 -10.28 13.55
N SER A 266 16.73 -8.96 13.43
CA SER A 266 16.85 -8.32 12.13
C SER A 266 17.68 -7.06 12.18
N GLY A 267 18.34 -6.76 11.08
CA GLY A 267 19.16 -5.58 10.89
C GLY A 267 18.92 -5.02 9.50
N ARG A 268 18.77 -3.70 9.39
CA ARG A 268 18.54 -3.07 8.09
C ARG A 268 19.22 -1.72 8.00
N THR A 269 19.67 -1.40 6.80
CA THR A 269 20.11 -0.05 6.42
C THR A 269 19.46 0.34 5.10
N ALA A 270 18.95 1.57 5.02
CA ALA A 270 18.42 2.16 3.80
C ALA A 270 18.98 3.56 3.62
N LEU A 271 19.59 3.81 2.48
CA LEU A 271 20.32 5.03 2.13
C LEU A 271 19.77 5.59 0.81
N SER A 272 19.79 6.91 0.69
CA SER A 272 19.47 7.63 -0.53
C SER A 272 20.40 8.84 -0.67
N LEU A 273 20.89 9.05 -1.88
CA LEU A 273 21.73 10.17 -2.25
C LEU A 273 21.13 10.88 -3.45
N ARG A 274 20.65 12.10 -3.23
CA ARG A 274 20.13 12.95 -4.31
C ARG A 274 21.12 14.03 -4.69
N THR A 275 21.61 13.97 -5.93
CA THR A 275 22.59 14.90 -6.51
C THR A 275 22.10 15.43 -7.85
N GLY A 276 21.66 16.69 -7.88
CA GLY A 276 21.13 17.31 -9.10
C GLY A 276 19.86 16.62 -9.61
N LYS A 277 19.92 16.12 -10.84
CA LYS A 277 18.84 15.38 -11.53
C LYS A 277 18.81 13.89 -11.20
N LEU A 278 19.82 13.37 -10.49
CA LEU A 278 19.94 11.96 -10.15
C LEU A 278 19.59 11.74 -8.68
N ASN A 279 18.88 10.65 -8.42
CA ASN A 279 18.66 10.11 -7.09
C ASN A 279 19.10 8.65 -7.10
N PHE A 280 20.04 8.30 -6.24
CA PHE A 280 20.44 6.92 -6.00
C PHE A 280 19.81 6.46 -4.69
N SER A 281 19.29 5.24 -4.67
CA SER A 281 18.79 4.57 -3.46
C SER A 281 19.44 3.20 -3.31
N GLY A 282 19.72 2.83 -2.07
CA GLY A 282 20.30 1.54 -1.74
C GLY A 282 19.76 1.06 -0.40
N SER A 283 19.40 -0.21 -0.30
CA SER A 283 19.01 -0.79 0.98
C SER A 283 19.50 -2.23 1.10
N TYR A 284 19.74 -2.63 2.34
CA TYR A 284 20.11 -3.99 2.69
C TYR A 284 19.40 -4.36 4.00
N SER A 285 18.71 -5.49 4.01
CA SER A 285 18.11 -6.07 5.21
C SER A 285 18.56 -7.51 5.40
N TYR A 286 18.87 -7.83 6.65
CA TYR A 286 19.11 -9.16 7.17
C TYR A 286 18.03 -9.50 8.19
N GLN A 287 17.51 -10.72 8.14
CA GLN A 287 16.59 -11.25 9.14
C GLN A 287 16.96 -12.70 9.41
N ASP A 288 16.93 -13.10 10.68
CA ASP A 288 17.05 -14.48 11.14
C ASP A 288 15.98 -14.69 12.20
N ASN A 289 14.93 -15.42 11.82
CA ASN A 289 13.78 -15.67 12.66
C ASN A 289 13.58 -17.16 12.80
N TRP A 290 13.50 -17.62 14.04
CA TRP A 290 13.00 -18.94 14.39
C TRP A 290 11.63 -18.83 15.06
N SER A 291 10.83 -19.86 14.90
CA SER A 291 9.56 -20.01 15.60
C SER A 291 9.15 -21.46 15.72
N GLY A 292 8.53 -21.81 16.83
CA GLY A 292 7.87 -23.11 16.99
C GLY A 292 6.49 -23.17 16.33
N ARG A 293 6.09 -24.37 15.95
CA ARG A 293 4.74 -24.70 15.47
C ARG A 293 4.31 -26.07 15.98
N ASP A 294 3.32 -26.09 16.86
CA ASP A 294 2.62 -27.31 17.20
C ASP A 294 1.47 -27.56 16.22
N TYR A 295 1.28 -28.82 15.88
CA TYR A 295 0.20 -29.30 15.05
C TYR A 295 -0.50 -30.50 15.68
N GLU A 296 -1.83 -30.45 15.73
CA GLU A 296 -2.67 -31.57 16.12
C GLU A 296 -3.67 -31.89 15.01
N LEU A 297 -3.78 -33.16 14.63
CA LEU A 297 -4.85 -33.68 13.78
C LEU A 297 -5.62 -34.74 14.56
N SER A 298 -6.94 -34.68 14.48
CA SER A 298 -7.82 -35.80 14.81
C SER A 298 -8.72 -36.04 13.61
N ARG A 299 -8.64 -37.22 12.99
CA ARG A 299 -9.47 -37.62 11.85
C ARG A 299 -10.19 -38.93 12.18
N LEU A 300 -11.50 -38.93 12.03
CA LEU A 300 -12.34 -40.11 12.05
C LEU A 300 -12.66 -40.46 10.60
N THR A 301 -12.39 -41.69 10.17
CA THR A 301 -12.68 -42.19 8.83
C THR A 301 -13.60 -43.40 8.92
N GLU A 302 -14.65 -43.42 8.10
CA GLU A 302 -15.56 -44.55 7.96
C GLU A 302 -15.21 -45.32 6.68
N THR A 303 -14.64 -46.51 6.81
CA THR A 303 -14.44 -47.44 5.68
C THR A 303 -15.65 -48.35 5.51
N GLU A 304 -15.69 -49.21 4.49
CA GLU A 304 -16.89 -50.04 4.22
C GLU A 304 -17.20 -51.01 5.35
N THR A 305 -16.17 -51.39 6.12
CA THR A 305 -16.27 -52.41 7.16
C THR A 305 -15.88 -51.91 8.54
N ASN A 306 -15.24 -50.74 8.67
CA ASN A 306 -14.68 -50.28 9.94
C ASN A 306 -14.77 -48.76 10.14
N VAL A 307 -14.56 -48.33 11.38
CA VAL A 307 -14.32 -46.92 11.72
C VAL A 307 -12.93 -46.81 12.33
N GLU A 308 -12.13 -45.90 11.76
CA GLU A 308 -10.76 -45.65 12.20
C GLU A 308 -10.62 -44.23 12.77
N MET A 309 -9.82 -44.09 13.81
CA MET A 309 -9.37 -42.81 14.32
C MET A 309 -7.86 -42.66 14.14
N LEU A 310 -7.46 -41.64 13.39
CA LEU A 310 -6.09 -41.15 13.30
C LEU A 310 -5.92 -39.94 14.20
N LYS A 311 -4.90 -39.97 15.06
CA LYS A 311 -4.40 -38.82 15.78
C LYS A 311 -2.97 -38.54 15.35
N VAL A 312 -2.69 -37.28 15.01
CA VAL A 312 -1.34 -36.81 14.75
C VAL A 312 -1.01 -35.70 15.72
N SER A 313 0.17 -35.76 16.32
CA SER A 313 0.77 -34.66 17.06
C SER A 313 2.14 -34.39 16.48
N ALA A 314 2.43 -33.13 16.18
CA ALA A 314 3.74 -32.74 15.70
C ALA A 314 4.22 -31.45 16.36
N ASP A 315 5.52 -31.40 16.59
CA ASP A 315 6.26 -30.20 16.94
C ASP A 315 7.22 -29.90 15.79
N ALA A 316 7.35 -28.62 15.43
CA ALA A 316 8.19 -28.22 14.34
C ALA A 316 8.88 -26.87 14.60
N ASP A 317 10.18 -26.85 14.36
CA ASP A 317 11.00 -25.64 14.31
C ASP A 317 11.02 -25.09 12.89
N LEU A 318 10.64 -23.82 12.76
CA LEU A 318 10.63 -23.08 11.50
C LEU A 318 11.69 -21.98 11.56
N GLY A 319 12.80 -22.20 10.87
CA GLY A 319 13.85 -21.21 10.64
C GLY A 319 13.65 -20.47 9.33
N ASN A 320 13.83 -19.16 9.33
CA ASN A 320 13.81 -18.32 8.14
C ASN A 320 14.91 -17.26 8.23
N ARG A 321 15.97 -17.45 7.44
CA ARG A 321 17.06 -16.48 7.29
C ARG A 321 16.97 -15.83 5.93
N SER A 322 17.02 -14.50 5.88
CA SER A 322 16.93 -13.77 4.62
C SER A 322 17.91 -12.61 4.53
N HIS A 323 18.40 -12.41 3.30
CA HIS A 323 19.17 -11.27 2.88
C HIS A 323 18.46 -10.63 1.70
N ILE A 324 18.12 -9.34 1.80
CA ILE A 324 17.51 -8.59 0.70
C ILE A 324 18.34 -7.33 0.46
N GLY A 325 18.94 -7.24 -0.72
CA GLY A 325 19.65 -6.07 -1.21
C GLY A 325 18.87 -5.42 -2.34
N GLN A 326 18.73 -4.10 -2.31
CA GLN A 326 18.10 -3.34 -3.38
C GLN A 326 18.95 -2.13 -3.73
N PHE A 327 19.08 -1.86 -5.03
CA PHE A 327 19.68 -0.65 -5.57
C PHE A 327 18.73 -0.02 -6.59
N GLY A 328 18.59 1.29 -6.56
CA GLY A 328 17.72 2.04 -7.46
C GLY A 328 18.33 3.36 -7.90
N MET A 329 17.91 3.82 -9.08
CA MET A 329 18.28 5.11 -9.63
C MET A 329 17.05 5.77 -10.26
N ASP A 330 16.79 7.02 -9.88
CA ASP A 330 15.86 7.91 -10.59
C ASP A 330 16.65 8.99 -11.33
N TYR A 331 16.38 9.15 -12.62
CA TYR A 331 16.91 10.21 -13.45
C TYR A 331 15.79 11.14 -13.91
N LEU A 332 15.79 12.36 -13.35
CA LEU A 332 14.92 13.45 -13.76
C LEU A 332 15.55 14.12 -14.99
N ILE A 333 15.30 13.55 -16.18
CA ILE A 333 15.79 14.06 -17.46
C ILE A 333 15.48 15.56 -17.58
N ASN A 334 14.22 15.92 -17.28
CA ASN A 334 13.72 17.29 -17.13
C ASN A 334 12.40 17.29 -16.31
N ASP A 335 11.74 18.43 -16.16
CA ASP A 335 10.54 18.58 -15.32
C ASP A 335 9.34 17.73 -15.78
N LYS A 336 9.39 17.21 -17.02
CA LYS A 336 8.33 16.41 -17.65
C LYS A 336 8.69 14.94 -17.80
N ASN A 337 9.96 14.57 -17.68
CA ASN A 337 10.45 13.24 -18.04
C ASN A 337 11.26 12.66 -16.88
N THR A 338 10.78 11.55 -16.34
CA THR A 338 11.46 10.82 -15.27
C THR A 338 11.64 9.38 -15.69
N MET A 339 12.86 8.87 -15.59
CA MET A 339 13.18 7.46 -15.75
C MET A 339 13.62 6.91 -14.39
N SER A 340 13.16 5.73 -14.03
CA SER A 340 13.57 5.05 -12.81
C SER A 340 13.89 3.59 -13.12
N CYS A 341 15.00 3.10 -12.56
CA CYS A 341 15.37 1.69 -12.65
C CYS A 341 15.78 1.17 -11.28
N SER A 342 15.52 -0.10 -11.01
CA SER A 342 16.00 -0.76 -9.80
C SER A 342 16.31 -2.24 -10.03
N VAL A 343 17.22 -2.76 -9.20
CA VAL A 343 17.53 -4.17 -9.09
C VAL A 343 17.41 -4.57 -7.62
N THR A 344 16.77 -5.70 -7.38
CA THR A 344 16.65 -6.31 -6.05
C THR A 344 17.17 -7.73 -6.14
N ASN A 345 18.04 -8.10 -5.21
CA ASN A 345 18.41 -9.49 -4.96
C ASN A 345 17.87 -9.92 -3.59
N ARG A 346 17.30 -11.11 -3.53
CA ARG A 346 16.82 -11.73 -2.30
C ARG A 346 17.36 -13.14 -2.24
N ASN A 347 17.95 -13.51 -1.11
CA ASN A 347 18.36 -14.87 -0.80
C ASN A 347 17.70 -15.26 0.52
N VAL A 348 16.97 -16.36 0.52
CA VAL A 348 16.24 -16.87 1.69
C VAL A 348 16.57 -18.33 1.88
N LYS A 349 16.92 -18.67 3.12
CA LYS A 349 17.06 -20.05 3.57
C LYS A 349 15.95 -20.32 4.56
N GLN A 350 15.12 -21.32 4.27
CA GLN A 350 14.12 -21.81 5.20
C GLN A 350 14.55 -23.20 5.67
N ASN A 351 14.45 -23.43 6.98
CA ASN A 351 14.67 -24.73 7.60
C ASN A 351 13.37 -25.11 8.30
N LYS A 352 12.85 -26.29 8.03
CA LYS A 352 11.63 -26.81 8.65
C LYS A 352 11.93 -28.19 9.17
N ASN A 353 12.22 -28.26 10.46
CA ASN A 353 12.48 -29.51 11.15
C ASN A 353 11.24 -29.86 11.95
N GLY A 354 10.72 -31.07 11.77
CA GLY A 354 9.49 -31.48 12.45
C GLY A 354 9.56 -32.91 12.89
N PHE A 355 8.95 -33.19 14.03
CA PHE A 355 8.77 -34.54 14.55
C PHE A 355 7.28 -34.84 14.69
N TYR A 356 6.83 -35.89 14.01
CA TYR A 356 5.43 -36.27 13.90
C TYR A 356 5.23 -37.61 14.58
N LYS A 357 4.20 -37.70 15.42
CA LYS A 357 3.72 -38.95 16.00
C LYS A 357 2.33 -39.24 15.47
N TYR A 358 2.14 -40.46 15.01
CA TYR A 358 0.88 -40.96 14.49
C TYR A 358 0.36 -42.04 15.43
N SER A 359 -0.93 -41.99 15.74
CA SER A 359 -1.61 -43.01 16.53
C SER A 359 -2.90 -43.38 15.82
N ARG A 360 -3.03 -44.65 15.42
CA ARG A 360 -4.10 -45.15 14.59
C ARG A 360 -4.87 -46.24 15.32
N THR A 361 -6.16 -46.05 15.50
CA THR A 361 -7.02 -46.97 16.27
C THR A 361 -8.22 -47.42 15.44
N LEU A 362 -8.36 -48.73 15.26
CA LEU A 362 -9.57 -49.32 14.70
C LEU A 362 -10.63 -49.43 15.81
N ILE A 363 -11.64 -48.56 15.78
CA ILE A 363 -12.64 -48.45 16.84
C ILE A 363 -13.53 -49.70 16.89
N THR A 364 -13.77 -50.33 15.73
CA THR A 364 -14.67 -51.47 15.58
C THR A 364 -14.10 -52.81 16.09
N SER A 365 -12.79 -52.92 16.30
CA SER A 365 -12.12 -54.20 16.62
C SER A 365 -11.57 -54.31 18.06
N SER A 366 -11.70 -53.27 18.90
CA SER A 366 -11.06 -53.22 20.24
C SER A 366 -9.55 -53.52 20.25
N THR A 367 -8.84 -53.18 19.18
CA THR A 367 -7.37 -53.34 19.10
C THR A 367 -6.65 -52.17 19.75
N PHE A 368 -5.43 -52.43 20.25
CA PHE A 368 -4.54 -51.36 20.69
C PHE A 368 -4.18 -50.42 19.52
N PRO A 369 -3.94 -49.12 19.80
CA PRO A 369 -3.48 -48.19 18.77
C PRO A 369 -2.13 -48.65 18.18
N ASN A 370 -2.00 -48.56 16.86
CA ASN A 370 -0.72 -48.63 16.19
C ASN A 370 -0.07 -47.25 16.25
N GLU A 371 1.15 -47.16 16.76
CA GLU A 371 1.88 -45.91 16.92
C GLU A 371 3.14 -45.93 16.06
N THR A 372 3.35 -44.86 15.30
CA THR A 372 4.56 -44.66 14.50
C THR A 372 5.05 -43.23 14.66
N SER A 373 6.32 -43.01 14.33
CA SER A 373 6.92 -41.69 14.34
C SER A 373 7.68 -41.40 13.06
N ARG A 374 7.77 -40.10 12.74
CA ARG A 374 8.48 -39.60 11.58
C ARG A 374 9.21 -38.33 11.92
N GLU A 375 10.49 -38.28 11.57
CA GLU A 375 11.27 -37.05 11.55
C GLU A 375 11.27 -36.47 10.13
N SER A 376 11.20 -35.15 10.04
CA SER A 376 11.34 -34.41 8.79
C SER A 376 12.36 -33.30 8.98
N ALA A 377 13.22 -33.14 7.98
CA ALA A 377 14.14 -32.01 7.87
C ALA A 377 14.05 -31.49 6.44
N VAL A 378 13.44 -30.32 6.28
CA VAL A 378 13.24 -29.70 4.97
C VAL A 378 14.02 -28.39 4.91
N ASP A 379 14.91 -28.31 3.94
CA ASP A 379 15.69 -27.12 3.62
C ASP A 379 15.22 -26.55 2.28
N ILE A 380 14.96 -25.25 2.26
CA ILE A 380 14.55 -24.52 1.06
C ILE A 380 15.48 -23.33 0.88
N ASP A 381 16.26 -23.35 -0.19
CA ASP A 381 17.12 -22.24 -0.60
C ASP A 381 16.44 -21.53 -1.77
N LEU A 382 16.14 -20.24 -1.59
CA LEU A 382 15.45 -19.41 -2.58
C LEU A 382 16.29 -18.19 -2.92
N THR A 383 16.64 -18.06 -4.20
CA THR A 383 17.32 -16.89 -4.76
C THR A 383 16.42 -16.20 -5.79
N SER A 384 16.27 -14.90 -5.64
CA SER A 384 15.43 -14.08 -6.51
C SER A 384 16.20 -12.86 -7.00
N TRP A 385 16.05 -12.55 -8.29
CA TRP A 385 16.47 -11.31 -8.90
C TRP A 385 15.28 -10.61 -9.54
N VAL A 386 15.09 -9.34 -9.19
CA VAL A 386 13.99 -8.52 -9.72
C VAL A 386 14.55 -7.24 -10.31
N TYR A 387 14.24 -7.00 -11.57
CA TYR A 387 14.64 -5.83 -12.33
C TYR A 387 13.39 -5.02 -12.65
N ASN A 388 13.42 -3.72 -12.36
CA ASN A 388 12.34 -2.82 -12.72
C ASN A 388 12.87 -1.67 -13.54
N ALA A 389 12.11 -1.27 -14.55
CA ALA A 389 12.31 -0.05 -15.31
C ALA A 389 10.98 0.69 -15.43
N SER A 390 11.03 2.01 -15.37
CA SER A 390 9.85 2.84 -15.60
C SER A 390 10.21 4.19 -16.18
N TYR A 391 9.28 4.71 -16.95
CA TYR A 391 9.39 6.00 -17.60
C TYR A 391 8.05 6.71 -17.53
N ILE A 392 8.06 7.93 -17.01
CA ILE A 392 6.88 8.79 -16.94
C ILE A 392 7.16 10.04 -17.76
N ARG A 393 6.28 10.30 -18.72
CA ARG A 393 6.25 11.54 -19.51
C ARG A 393 4.98 12.32 -19.22
N LYS A 394 5.15 13.51 -18.68
CA LYS A 394 4.09 14.52 -18.52
C LYS A 394 4.10 15.45 -19.72
N PHE A 395 2.93 15.79 -20.22
CA PHE A 395 2.79 16.73 -21.34
C PHE A 395 2.43 18.13 -20.83
N ASP A 396 2.48 19.12 -21.71
CA ASP A 396 2.10 20.51 -21.39
C ASP A 396 0.65 20.64 -20.93
N ARG A 397 -0.23 19.78 -21.48
CA ARG A 397 -1.61 19.70 -21.02
C ARG A 397 -1.63 19.12 -19.61
N LYS A 398 -2.06 19.93 -18.64
CA LYS A 398 -2.18 19.53 -17.23
C LYS A 398 -2.97 18.23 -17.09
N GLY A 399 -2.35 17.20 -16.50
CA GLY A 399 -2.95 15.89 -16.26
C GLY A 399 -2.83 14.90 -17.42
N GLN A 400 -2.23 15.29 -18.55
CA GLN A 400 -1.88 14.38 -19.63
C GLN A 400 -0.54 13.69 -19.31
N GLU A 401 -0.54 12.37 -19.30
CA GLU A 401 0.60 11.55 -18.88
C GLU A 401 0.67 10.28 -19.73
N LEU A 402 1.91 9.85 -20.03
CA LEU A 402 2.24 8.55 -20.57
C LEU A 402 3.16 7.86 -19.58
N SER A 403 2.83 6.65 -19.15
CA SER A 403 3.70 5.81 -18.33
C SER A 403 4.02 4.51 -19.05
N PHE A 404 5.28 4.13 -18.97
CA PHE A 404 5.78 2.83 -19.40
C PHE A 404 6.45 2.18 -18.21
N ASP A 405 6.10 0.93 -17.94
CA ASP A 405 6.62 0.14 -16.84
C ASP A 405 7.00 -1.25 -17.35
N ALA A 406 8.18 -1.73 -16.93
CA ALA A 406 8.64 -3.07 -17.24
C ALA A 406 9.25 -3.69 -15.97
N ALA A 407 8.91 -4.95 -15.72
CA ALA A 407 9.48 -5.74 -14.63
C ALA A 407 9.88 -7.11 -15.17
N TYR A 408 11.03 -7.60 -14.73
CA TYR A 408 11.51 -8.95 -14.98
C TYR A 408 11.94 -9.57 -13.66
N THR A 409 11.50 -10.79 -13.39
CA THR A 409 11.83 -11.54 -12.19
C THR A 409 12.31 -12.91 -12.59
N ASN A 410 13.44 -13.32 -12.04
CA ASN A 410 13.92 -14.68 -12.08
C ASN A 410 14.03 -15.18 -10.63
N ASN A 411 13.39 -16.31 -10.34
CA ASN A 411 13.43 -16.98 -9.07
C ASN A 411 13.90 -18.41 -9.28
N ASN A 412 14.87 -18.83 -8.48
CA ASN A 412 15.30 -20.20 -8.36
C ASN A 412 15.04 -20.66 -6.92
N ALA A 413 14.41 -21.81 -6.77
CA ALA A 413 14.25 -22.46 -5.48
C ALA A 413 14.77 -23.89 -5.54
N GLU A 414 15.66 -24.22 -4.63
CA GLU A 414 16.12 -25.59 -4.38
C GLU A 414 15.41 -26.08 -3.12
N ASN A 415 14.73 -27.22 -3.23
CA ASN A 415 14.01 -27.83 -2.13
C ASN A 415 14.60 -29.19 -1.85
N TYR A 416 14.97 -29.43 -0.61
CA TYR A 416 15.50 -30.69 -0.16
C TYR A 416 14.78 -31.12 1.11
N GLY A 417 14.11 -32.26 1.05
CA GLY A 417 13.42 -32.86 2.17
C GLY A 417 14.04 -34.21 2.51
N ASN A 418 14.38 -34.42 3.78
CA ASN A 418 14.66 -35.74 4.32
C ASN A 418 13.57 -36.12 5.29
N TYR A 419 13.12 -37.36 5.17
CA TYR A 419 12.08 -37.94 5.99
C TYR A 419 12.55 -39.29 6.49
N THR A 420 12.53 -39.46 7.81
CA THR A 420 12.95 -40.69 8.48
C THR A 420 11.71 -41.27 9.14
N ASP A 421 11.18 -42.33 8.57
CA ASP A 421 10.04 -43.07 9.09
C ASP A 421 10.54 -44.28 9.90
N GLU A 422 9.96 -44.49 11.08
CA GLU A 422 10.34 -45.59 11.98
C GLU A 422 10.13 -46.98 11.34
N THR A 423 9.13 -47.10 10.46
CA THR A 423 8.75 -48.36 9.80
C THR A 423 9.29 -48.50 8.38
N GLU A 424 9.45 -47.41 7.64
CA GLU A 424 9.80 -47.41 6.20
C GLU A 424 11.24 -46.97 5.92
N GLY A 425 11.95 -46.43 6.92
CA GLY A 425 13.32 -45.96 6.80
C GLY A 425 13.42 -44.54 6.25
N ASN A 426 14.57 -44.21 5.65
CA ASN A 426 14.86 -42.86 5.16
C ASN A 426 14.40 -42.71 3.71
N THR A 427 13.61 -41.68 3.46
CA THR A 427 13.28 -41.18 2.13
C THR A 427 13.77 -39.74 1.98
N SER A 428 14.17 -39.38 0.77
CA SER A 428 14.58 -38.02 0.45
C SER A 428 13.85 -37.55 -0.79
N ASP A 429 13.40 -36.29 -0.76
CA ASP A 429 12.78 -35.61 -1.88
C ASP A 429 13.66 -34.42 -2.26
N PHE A 430 13.88 -34.22 -3.56
CA PHE A 430 14.59 -33.08 -4.08
C PHE A 430 13.92 -32.61 -5.36
N PHE A 431 13.54 -31.34 -5.39
CA PHE A 431 13.05 -30.69 -6.59
C PHE A 431 13.55 -29.24 -6.65
N ASN A 432 13.84 -28.82 -7.88
CA ASN A 432 14.15 -27.44 -8.19
C ASN A 432 12.97 -26.81 -8.90
N SER A 433 12.74 -25.53 -8.64
CA SER A 433 11.81 -24.73 -9.42
C SER A 433 12.48 -23.47 -9.92
N ASP A 434 12.46 -23.28 -11.22
CA ASP A 434 12.87 -22.05 -11.88
C ASP A 434 11.64 -21.32 -12.40
N ARG A 435 11.46 -20.07 -11.97
CA ARG A 435 10.35 -19.22 -12.37
C ARG A 435 10.85 -17.92 -12.99
N GLU A 436 10.37 -17.64 -14.18
CA GLU A 436 10.61 -16.39 -14.89
C GLU A 436 9.28 -15.65 -15.12
N GLU A 437 9.21 -14.41 -14.66
CA GLU A 437 8.03 -13.57 -14.84
C GLU A 437 8.43 -12.24 -15.48
N ALA A 438 7.77 -11.86 -16.56
CA ALA A 438 7.97 -10.57 -17.21
C ALA A 438 6.63 -9.85 -17.37
N ILE A 439 6.62 -8.55 -17.05
CA ILE A 439 5.45 -7.69 -17.20
C ILE A 439 5.88 -6.42 -17.92
N VAL A 440 5.12 -6.03 -18.94
CA VAL A 440 5.26 -4.76 -19.64
C VAL A 440 3.92 -4.07 -19.67
N GLN A 441 3.87 -2.81 -19.25
CA GLN A 441 2.67 -2.01 -19.19
C GLN A 441 2.89 -0.62 -19.79
N LEU A 442 1.93 -0.18 -20.59
CA LEU A 442 1.88 1.13 -21.21
C LEU A 442 0.52 1.76 -20.92
N ASP A 443 0.48 2.84 -20.14
CA ASP A 443 -0.74 3.59 -19.86
C ASP A 443 -0.65 5.00 -20.45
N TYR A 444 -1.75 5.47 -21.01
CA TYR A 444 -1.90 6.83 -21.51
C TYR A 444 -3.16 7.47 -20.94
N LYS A 445 -2.99 8.63 -20.30
CA LYS A 445 -4.06 9.43 -19.72
C LYS A 445 -4.17 10.76 -20.45
N GLN A 446 -5.38 11.09 -20.87
CA GLN A 446 -5.70 12.33 -21.57
C GLN A 446 -6.90 13.04 -20.93
N PRO A 447 -6.71 14.25 -20.38
CA PRO A 447 -7.83 15.11 -20.00
C PRO A 447 -8.69 15.46 -21.21
N VAL A 448 -10.02 15.57 -21.04
CA VAL A 448 -11.00 15.86 -22.10
C VAL A 448 -11.94 17.00 -21.66
N GLY A 449 -11.34 18.12 -21.26
CA GLY A 449 -12.11 19.30 -20.81
C GLY A 449 -12.98 18.98 -19.60
N ASP A 450 -14.23 19.44 -19.62
CA ASP A 450 -15.19 19.25 -18.52
C ASP A 450 -15.72 17.81 -18.43
N ALA A 451 -15.47 16.97 -19.43
CA ALA A 451 -15.80 15.54 -19.39
C ALA A 451 -14.79 14.72 -18.56
N GLY A 452 -13.76 15.34 -17.99
CA GLY A 452 -12.79 14.68 -17.12
C GLY A 452 -11.58 14.15 -17.87
N SER A 453 -11.30 12.85 -17.79
CA SER A 453 -10.15 12.19 -18.43
C SER A 453 -10.50 10.84 -19.01
N ILE A 454 -9.92 10.58 -20.18
CA ILE A 454 -9.86 9.26 -20.79
C ILE A 454 -8.51 8.64 -20.44
N GLU A 455 -8.53 7.37 -20.07
CA GLU A 455 -7.35 6.55 -19.83
C GLU A 455 -7.46 5.27 -20.64
N THR A 456 -6.35 4.85 -21.25
CA THR A 456 -6.27 3.59 -21.98
C THR A 456 -4.86 3.05 -21.83
N GLY A 457 -4.72 1.73 -21.91
CA GLY A 457 -3.41 1.12 -21.82
C GLY A 457 -3.42 -0.34 -22.24
N TYR A 458 -2.20 -0.85 -22.40
CA TYR A 458 -1.91 -2.21 -22.78
C TYR A 458 -0.98 -2.83 -21.74
N MET A 459 -1.24 -4.10 -21.41
CA MET A 459 -0.43 -4.90 -20.50
C MET A 459 -0.14 -6.25 -21.14
N TYR A 460 1.12 -6.66 -21.07
CA TYR A 460 1.55 -8.02 -21.37
C TYR A 460 2.22 -8.61 -20.13
N ARG A 461 1.79 -9.80 -19.72
CA ARG A 461 2.42 -10.58 -18.66
C ARG A 461 2.71 -11.98 -19.16
N THR A 462 3.89 -12.49 -18.85
CA THR A 462 4.22 -13.90 -18.98
C THR A 462 4.75 -14.42 -17.65
N ASN A 463 4.38 -15.64 -17.30
CA ASN A 463 4.88 -16.35 -16.13
C ASN A 463 5.18 -17.79 -16.53
N GLU A 464 6.46 -18.15 -16.53
CA GLU A 464 6.93 -19.49 -16.84
C GLU A 464 7.52 -20.11 -15.58
N ILE A 465 7.15 -21.36 -15.30
CA ILE A 465 7.64 -22.11 -14.15
C ILE A 465 8.01 -23.50 -14.62
N ASN A 466 9.26 -23.88 -14.41
CA ASN A 466 9.78 -25.21 -14.69
C ASN A 466 10.09 -25.88 -13.35
N PHE A 467 9.48 -27.04 -13.10
CA PHE A 467 9.77 -27.89 -11.97
C PHE A 467 10.56 -29.09 -12.45
N ASP A 468 11.79 -29.22 -11.94
CA ASP A 468 12.70 -30.31 -12.28
C ASP A 468 12.97 -31.17 -11.04
N GLU A 469 12.68 -32.47 -11.14
CA GLU A 469 13.19 -33.48 -10.22
C GLU A 469 14.42 -34.15 -10.84
N PRO A 470 15.62 -34.01 -10.25
CA PRO A 470 16.86 -34.58 -10.80
C PRO A 470 16.90 -36.11 -10.81
N ILE A 471 16.03 -36.75 -10.02
CA ILE A 471 16.03 -38.20 -9.83
C ILE A 471 15.13 -38.90 -10.87
N ASP A 472 14.03 -38.26 -11.29
CA ASP A 472 13.14 -38.78 -12.33
C ASP A 472 12.64 -37.65 -13.25
N LEU A 473 13.26 -37.46 -14.41
CA LEU A 473 12.82 -36.44 -15.37
C LEU A 473 11.39 -36.69 -15.93
N SER A 474 10.79 -37.86 -15.71
CA SER A 474 9.40 -38.11 -16.09
C SER A 474 8.41 -37.29 -15.24
N THR A 475 8.86 -36.77 -14.09
CA THR A 475 8.13 -35.86 -13.21
C THR A 475 8.47 -34.38 -13.43
N ALA A 476 9.06 -33.99 -14.58
CA ALA A 476 9.18 -32.57 -14.91
C ALA A 476 7.80 -31.95 -15.24
N PHE A 477 7.47 -30.80 -14.65
CA PHE A 477 6.25 -30.02 -14.94
C PHE A 477 6.60 -28.60 -15.34
N ASN A 478 6.15 -28.23 -16.54
CA ASN A 478 6.35 -26.90 -17.09
C ASN A 478 4.99 -26.22 -17.19
N TYR A 479 4.90 -25.02 -16.65
CA TYR A 479 3.74 -24.15 -16.69
C TYR A 479 4.11 -22.85 -17.38
N LYS A 480 3.32 -22.42 -18.35
CA LYS A 480 3.47 -21.12 -18.99
C LYS A 480 2.11 -20.44 -19.08
N GLU A 481 2.04 -19.23 -18.54
CA GLU A 481 0.87 -18.36 -18.67
C GLU A 481 1.27 -17.08 -19.39
N SER A 482 0.51 -16.70 -20.42
CA SER A 482 0.63 -15.43 -21.12
C SER A 482 -0.70 -14.69 -21.08
N ILE A 483 -0.67 -13.40 -20.73
CA ILE A 483 -1.86 -12.55 -20.63
C ILE A 483 -1.63 -11.27 -21.43
N HIS A 484 -2.53 -10.98 -22.35
CA HIS A 484 -2.62 -9.74 -23.09
C HIS A 484 -3.85 -8.96 -22.63
N GLY A 485 -3.65 -7.80 -22.00
CA GLY A 485 -4.73 -6.95 -21.52
C GLY A 485 -4.79 -5.61 -22.25
N LEU A 486 -5.97 -5.23 -22.73
CA LEU A 486 -6.27 -3.91 -23.27
C LEU A 486 -7.39 -3.28 -22.46
N TYR A 487 -7.27 -2.00 -22.10
CA TYR A 487 -8.33 -1.33 -21.36
C TYR A 487 -8.63 0.08 -21.87
N PHE A 488 -9.85 0.50 -21.61
CA PHE A 488 -10.33 1.86 -21.80
C PHE A 488 -11.15 2.28 -20.59
N GLN A 489 -10.97 3.52 -20.14
CA GLN A 489 -11.65 4.08 -18.98
C GLN A 489 -11.93 5.56 -19.20
N LEU A 490 -13.12 6.00 -18.80
CA LEU A 490 -13.54 7.39 -18.74
C LEU A 490 -13.84 7.74 -17.29
N SER A 491 -13.26 8.83 -16.78
CA SER A 491 -13.53 9.31 -15.42
C SER A 491 -13.68 10.82 -15.37
N GLY A 492 -14.53 11.33 -14.48
CA GLY A 492 -14.76 12.76 -14.33
C GLY A 492 -15.68 13.11 -13.17
N GLU A 493 -15.82 14.40 -12.92
CA GLU A 493 -16.80 14.95 -11.96
C GLU A 493 -17.64 16.01 -12.67
N LYS A 494 -18.96 15.96 -12.48
CA LYS A 494 -19.92 16.96 -12.95
C LYS A 494 -20.79 17.40 -11.79
N GLY A 495 -20.48 18.57 -11.21
CA GLY A 495 -21.12 19.04 -9.98
C GLY A 495 -20.87 18.07 -8.83
N ASN A 496 -21.94 17.61 -8.18
CA ASN A 496 -21.85 16.66 -7.07
C ASN A 496 -21.70 15.20 -7.51
N PHE A 497 -21.77 14.92 -8.81
CA PHE A 497 -21.71 13.57 -9.35
C PHE A 497 -20.32 13.26 -9.92
N GLY A 498 -19.64 12.27 -9.35
CA GLY A 498 -18.41 11.71 -9.90
C GLY A 498 -18.68 10.37 -10.59
N TYR A 499 -17.97 10.09 -11.68
CA TYR A 499 -18.11 8.85 -12.42
C TYR A 499 -16.75 8.32 -12.89
N GLN A 500 -16.64 6.99 -12.97
CA GLN A 500 -15.55 6.27 -13.58
C GLN A 500 -16.11 4.98 -14.20
N VAL A 501 -16.08 4.89 -15.53
CA VAL A 501 -16.62 3.76 -16.29
C VAL A 501 -15.50 3.23 -17.17
N GLY A 502 -15.26 1.93 -17.12
CA GLY A 502 -14.19 1.28 -17.87
C GLY A 502 -14.56 -0.11 -18.34
N LEU A 503 -13.86 -0.55 -19.38
CA LEU A 503 -13.91 -1.89 -19.91
C LEU A 503 -12.49 -2.36 -20.20
N ARG A 504 -12.19 -3.57 -19.75
CA ARG A 504 -10.95 -4.27 -20.03
C ARG A 504 -11.24 -5.57 -20.76
N SER A 505 -10.41 -5.92 -21.73
CA SER A 505 -10.39 -7.22 -22.38
C SER A 505 -9.06 -7.90 -22.10
N GLU A 506 -9.08 -9.16 -21.67
CA GLU A 506 -7.86 -9.97 -21.51
C GLU A 506 -7.95 -11.25 -22.34
N TYR A 507 -6.92 -11.50 -23.15
CA TYR A 507 -6.66 -12.82 -23.74
C TYR A 507 -5.66 -13.55 -22.86
N SER A 508 -6.03 -14.74 -22.41
CA SER A 508 -5.22 -15.61 -21.55
C SER A 508 -4.87 -16.87 -22.32
N ASP A 509 -3.63 -17.31 -22.18
CA ASP A 509 -3.11 -18.53 -22.77
C ASP A 509 -2.30 -19.26 -21.71
N ILE A 510 -2.76 -20.44 -21.31
CA ILE A 510 -2.14 -21.26 -20.26
C ILE A 510 -1.77 -22.60 -20.88
N GLU A 511 -0.49 -22.92 -20.88
CA GLU A 511 0.07 -24.13 -21.45
C GLU A 511 0.81 -24.94 -20.38
N THR A 512 0.66 -26.26 -20.43
CA THR A 512 1.47 -27.19 -19.63
C THR A 512 1.98 -28.36 -20.45
N ASN A 513 3.13 -28.92 -20.08
CA ASN A 513 3.66 -30.13 -20.71
C ASN A 513 2.89 -31.42 -20.30
N LYS A 514 1.89 -31.35 -19.42
CA LYS A 514 1.09 -32.48 -18.91
C LYS A 514 -0.40 -32.43 -19.32
N ALA A 515 -0.69 -31.79 -20.46
CA ALA A 515 -1.98 -31.80 -21.17
C ALA A 515 -3.10 -30.90 -20.61
N TYR A 516 -2.79 -29.93 -19.73
CA TYR A 516 -3.64 -28.76 -19.53
C TYR A 516 -3.21 -27.67 -20.52
N ASN A 517 -4.06 -27.35 -21.49
CA ASN A 517 -3.92 -26.20 -22.37
C ASN A 517 -5.29 -25.51 -22.45
N ASP A 518 -5.35 -24.24 -22.09
CA ASP A 518 -6.60 -23.47 -22.08
C ASP A 518 -6.33 -22.04 -22.55
N ASP A 519 -7.19 -21.56 -23.45
CA ASP A 519 -7.15 -20.19 -23.95
C ASP A 519 -8.54 -19.57 -23.95
N TYR A 520 -8.62 -18.29 -23.60
CA TYR A 520 -9.89 -17.58 -23.56
C TYR A 520 -9.71 -16.06 -23.60
N LEU A 521 -10.70 -15.41 -24.21
CA LEU A 521 -10.86 -13.96 -24.25
C LEU A 521 -12.01 -13.54 -23.34
N ASP A 522 -11.69 -12.75 -22.33
CA ASP A 522 -12.65 -12.25 -21.35
C ASP A 522 -12.81 -10.73 -21.36
N PHE A 523 -13.98 -10.29 -20.90
CA PHE A 523 -14.31 -8.89 -20.70
C PHE A 523 -14.61 -8.58 -19.24
N PHE A 524 -14.03 -7.49 -18.75
CA PHE A 524 -14.08 -7.01 -17.36
C PHE A 524 -14.57 -5.56 -17.32
N PRO A 525 -15.90 -5.34 -17.25
CA PRO A 525 -16.46 -4.02 -17.02
C PRO A 525 -16.22 -3.56 -15.58
N SER A 526 -15.99 -2.26 -15.41
CA SER A 526 -15.91 -1.60 -14.10
C SER A 526 -16.71 -0.30 -14.10
N VAL A 527 -17.52 -0.08 -13.08
CA VAL A 527 -18.35 1.12 -12.93
C VAL A 527 -18.20 1.64 -11.50
N HIS A 528 -17.90 2.93 -11.36
CA HIS A 528 -17.88 3.63 -10.08
C HIS A 528 -18.64 4.94 -10.24
N PHE A 529 -19.63 5.14 -9.39
CA PHE A 529 -20.33 6.39 -9.26
C PHE A 529 -20.19 6.91 -7.85
N SER A 530 -20.12 8.22 -7.72
CA SER A 530 -20.18 8.90 -6.43
C SER A 530 -21.11 10.08 -6.50
N TYR A 531 -21.81 10.36 -5.40
CA TYR A 531 -22.68 11.52 -5.30
C TYR A 531 -22.49 12.18 -3.94
N LYS A 532 -22.07 13.46 -3.97
CA LYS A 532 -21.94 14.32 -2.78
C LYS A 532 -23.33 14.82 -2.40
N LEU A 533 -23.92 14.23 -1.36
CA LEU A 533 -25.22 14.64 -0.82
C LEU A 533 -25.12 16.00 -0.11
N SER A 534 -23.98 16.25 0.55
CA SER A 534 -23.57 17.50 1.18
C SER A 534 -22.06 17.46 1.43
N ASP A 535 -21.47 18.55 1.93
CA ASP A 535 -20.01 18.61 2.20
C ASP A 535 -19.51 17.54 3.19
N ASN A 536 -20.41 16.99 4.01
CA ASN A 536 -20.13 15.96 5.00
C ASN A 536 -20.75 14.59 4.69
N LYS A 537 -21.45 14.41 3.55
CA LYS A 537 -22.13 13.16 3.19
C LYS A 537 -21.88 12.80 1.74
N GLN A 538 -21.45 11.57 1.50
CA GLN A 538 -21.21 11.06 0.17
C GLN A 538 -21.71 9.62 0.05
N VAL A 539 -22.28 9.27 -1.10
CA VAL A 539 -22.59 7.89 -1.45
C VAL A 539 -21.73 7.47 -2.64
N LEU A 540 -21.28 6.22 -2.63
CA LEU A 540 -20.57 5.59 -3.74
C LEU A 540 -21.30 4.29 -4.11
N LEU A 541 -21.33 4.00 -5.41
CA LEU A 541 -21.81 2.75 -5.99
C LEU A 541 -20.69 2.23 -6.87
N THR A 542 -20.23 1.01 -6.62
CA THR A 542 -19.15 0.39 -7.40
C THR A 542 -19.58 -0.99 -7.90
N TYR A 543 -19.02 -1.39 -9.02
CA TYR A 543 -19.14 -2.73 -9.58
C TYR A 543 -17.88 -3.05 -10.38
N SER A 544 -17.36 -4.25 -10.19
CA SER A 544 -16.26 -4.81 -10.98
C SER A 544 -16.47 -6.30 -11.19
N LYS A 545 -15.99 -6.80 -12.34
CA LYS A 545 -15.82 -8.23 -12.61
C LYS A 545 -14.32 -8.55 -12.56
N MET A 546 -13.96 -9.67 -11.92
CA MET A 546 -12.60 -10.21 -11.85
C MET A 546 -12.57 -11.68 -12.27
N ILE A 547 -11.38 -12.20 -12.55
CA ILE A 547 -11.10 -13.61 -12.88
C ILE A 547 -10.00 -14.15 -11.97
N TYR A 548 -10.08 -15.43 -11.63
CA TYR A 548 -8.97 -16.18 -11.08
C TYR A 548 -8.66 -17.36 -11.98
N ARG A 549 -7.38 -17.50 -12.33
CA ARG A 549 -6.87 -18.55 -13.20
C ARG A 549 -6.16 -19.60 -12.32
N PRO A 550 -6.35 -20.91 -12.59
CA PRO A 550 -5.64 -21.95 -11.84
C PRO A 550 -4.12 -21.72 -11.89
N ASP A 551 -3.47 -21.71 -10.74
CA ASP A 551 -2.01 -21.55 -10.68
C ASP A 551 -1.27 -22.87 -10.94
N SER A 552 0.05 -22.77 -11.14
CA SER A 552 0.90 -23.93 -11.40
C SER A 552 0.84 -24.99 -10.29
N GLY A 553 0.67 -24.59 -9.03
CA GLY A 553 0.59 -25.53 -7.91
C GLY A 553 -0.73 -26.30 -7.86
N MET A 554 -1.82 -25.69 -8.32
CA MET A 554 -3.12 -26.35 -8.47
C MET A 554 -3.16 -27.31 -9.65
N LEU A 555 -2.37 -27.06 -10.70
CA LEU A 555 -2.29 -27.90 -11.90
C LEU A 555 -1.20 -28.98 -11.81
N ASN A 556 -0.20 -28.80 -10.94
CA ASN A 556 0.93 -29.72 -10.80
C ASN A 556 0.44 -31.10 -10.32
N PRO A 557 0.55 -32.17 -11.14
CA PRO A 557 0.00 -33.48 -10.82
C PRO A 557 0.89 -34.29 -9.87
N PHE A 558 2.03 -33.77 -9.40
CA PHE A 558 2.90 -34.52 -8.51
C PHE A 558 2.38 -34.54 -7.08
N GLN A 559 2.45 -35.72 -6.49
CA GLN A 559 2.04 -35.92 -5.11
C GLN A 559 3.14 -35.43 -4.19
N ASN A 560 2.82 -34.41 -3.39
CA ASN A 560 3.71 -34.03 -2.31
C ASN A 560 3.55 -35.05 -1.15
N LEU A 561 4.58 -35.87 -0.93
CA LEU A 561 4.61 -36.91 0.10
C LEU A 561 5.24 -36.43 1.43
N SER A 562 5.42 -35.11 1.60
CA SER A 562 5.95 -34.54 2.84
C SER A 562 5.03 -34.75 4.04
N ASP A 563 3.75 -35.04 3.83
CA ASP A 563 2.81 -35.53 4.84
C ASP A 563 2.11 -36.77 4.27
N PRO A 564 2.55 -37.99 4.63
CA PRO A 564 2.01 -39.22 4.06
C PRO A 564 0.51 -39.41 4.39
N GLU A 565 0.00 -38.76 5.43
CA GLU A 565 -1.40 -38.82 5.84
C GLU A 565 -2.28 -37.73 5.20
N ASN A 566 -1.67 -36.75 4.54
CA ASN A 566 -2.32 -35.63 3.86
C ASN A 566 -1.63 -35.30 2.53
N GLN A 567 -1.77 -36.18 1.56
CA GLN A 567 -1.13 -36.05 0.25
C GLN A 567 -1.82 -34.98 -0.60
N LYS A 568 -1.05 -34.03 -1.14
CA LYS A 568 -1.56 -32.99 -2.04
C LYS A 568 -1.37 -33.40 -3.50
N LEU A 569 -2.39 -33.18 -4.31
CA LEU A 569 -2.41 -33.53 -5.72
C LEU A 569 -3.09 -32.42 -6.54
N GLY A 570 -2.44 -31.92 -7.59
CA GLY A 570 -3.06 -30.99 -8.54
C GLY A 570 -3.98 -31.67 -9.56
N ARG A 571 -4.80 -30.86 -10.23
CA ARG A 571 -5.82 -31.30 -11.20
C ARG A 571 -5.66 -30.59 -12.53
N LYS A 572 -5.75 -31.35 -13.61
CA LYS A 572 -5.61 -30.88 -15.00
C LYS A 572 -6.92 -30.47 -15.67
N ASP A 573 -8.01 -30.38 -14.93
CA ASP A 573 -9.35 -30.08 -15.42
C ASP A 573 -9.96 -28.85 -14.72
N LEU A 574 -9.12 -28.05 -14.06
CA LEU A 574 -9.55 -26.85 -13.37
C LEU A 574 -9.89 -25.74 -14.35
N GLY A 575 -11.12 -25.26 -14.32
CA GLY A 575 -11.53 -24.05 -15.03
C GLY A 575 -11.28 -22.80 -14.21
N ALA A 576 -11.04 -21.67 -14.90
CA ALA A 576 -11.04 -20.36 -14.25
C ALA A 576 -12.39 -20.06 -13.56
N TYR A 577 -12.37 -19.13 -12.61
CA TYR A 577 -13.57 -18.68 -11.92
C TYR A 577 -13.73 -17.16 -12.00
N TYR A 578 -14.98 -16.70 -11.99
CA TYR A 578 -15.32 -15.30 -12.16
C TYR A 578 -15.98 -14.74 -10.91
N THR A 579 -15.65 -13.50 -10.57
CA THR A 579 -16.18 -12.84 -9.38
C THR A 579 -16.82 -11.49 -9.74
N HIS A 580 -18.05 -11.27 -9.29
CA HIS A 580 -18.80 -10.03 -9.44
C HIS A 580 -18.93 -9.33 -8.08
N MET A 581 -18.61 -8.04 -8.03
CA MET A 581 -18.45 -7.30 -6.76
C MET A 581 -19.21 -5.96 -6.74
N PRO A 582 -20.55 -5.95 -6.77
CA PRO A 582 -21.32 -4.73 -6.48
C PRO A 582 -21.16 -4.29 -5.02
N GLU A 583 -20.87 -3.00 -4.80
CA GLU A 583 -20.82 -2.37 -3.48
C GLU A 583 -21.56 -1.03 -3.44
N PHE A 584 -22.19 -0.75 -2.31
CA PHE A 584 -22.73 0.56 -1.95
C PHE A 584 -21.99 1.07 -0.72
N THR A 585 -21.45 2.28 -0.76
CA THR A 585 -20.76 2.91 0.38
C THR A 585 -21.43 4.22 0.74
N PHE A 586 -21.78 4.40 2.01
CA PHE A 586 -22.16 5.68 2.59
C PHE A 586 -21.03 6.21 3.47
N ILE A 587 -20.65 7.46 3.25
CA ILE A 587 -19.58 8.14 3.98
C ILE A 587 -20.18 9.35 4.68
N TYR A 588 -19.91 9.47 5.98
CA TYR A 588 -20.17 10.68 6.74
C TYR A 588 -18.89 11.18 7.39
N LYS A 589 -18.58 12.46 7.18
CA LYS A 589 -17.38 13.11 7.74
C LYS A 589 -17.74 14.43 8.40
N ARG A 590 -17.58 14.52 9.72
CA ARG A 590 -17.79 15.77 10.46
C ARG A 590 -16.72 15.93 11.54
N ASP A 591 -16.01 17.04 11.48
CA ASP A 591 -14.96 17.42 12.43
C ASP A 591 -13.93 16.31 12.65
N LYS A 592 -13.98 15.64 13.81
CA LYS A 592 -13.05 14.60 14.22
C LYS A 592 -13.60 13.19 14.01
N ILE A 593 -14.79 13.05 13.46
CA ILE A 593 -15.50 11.78 13.28
C ILE A 593 -15.70 11.54 11.78
N THR A 594 -15.21 10.40 11.31
CA THR A 594 -15.56 9.85 10.01
C THR A 594 -16.15 8.47 10.26
N TYR A 595 -17.35 8.19 9.76
CA TYR A 595 -17.80 6.81 9.66
C TYR A 595 -18.17 6.47 8.23
N THR A 596 -17.99 5.19 7.90
CA THR A 596 -18.24 4.64 6.58
C THR A 596 -18.99 3.34 6.75
N THR A 597 -20.14 3.24 6.09
CA THR A 597 -20.92 2.01 6.01
C THR A 597 -20.85 1.50 4.59
N ASN A 598 -20.48 0.24 4.40
CA ASN A 598 -20.41 -0.37 3.08
C ASN A 598 -21.23 -1.67 3.06
N LEU A 599 -22.16 -1.74 2.12
CA LEU A 599 -22.97 -2.92 1.82
C LEU A 599 -22.39 -3.53 0.56
N TYR A 600 -22.03 -4.81 0.61
CA TYR A 600 -21.41 -5.48 -0.53
C TYR A 600 -21.98 -6.86 -0.73
N TYR A 601 -21.94 -7.29 -1.99
CA TYR A 601 -22.29 -8.63 -2.40
C TYR A 601 -21.24 -9.11 -3.40
N VAL A 602 -20.62 -10.25 -3.09
CA VAL A 602 -19.62 -10.89 -3.92
C VAL A 602 -20.19 -12.24 -4.36
N TYR A 603 -20.40 -12.37 -5.67
CA TYR A 603 -20.82 -13.62 -6.30
C TYR A 603 -19.65 -14.20 -7.05
N THR A 604 -19.23 -15.41 -6.68
CA THR A 604 -18.20 -16.17 -7.39
C THR A 604 -18.84 -17.37 -8.07
N ASP A 605 -18.64 -17.49 -9.37
CA ASP A 605 -19.09 -18.62 -10.17
C ASP A 605 -17.92 -19.55 -10.47
N ASN A 606 -18.13 -20.86 -10.32
CA ASN A 606 -17.14 -21.91 -10.53
C ASN A 606 -15.92 -21.87 -9.57
N ILE A 607 -16.12 -21.47 -8.31
CA ILE A 607 -15.03 -21.23 -7.35
C ILE A 607 -14.08 -22.42 -7.21
N ILE A 608 -12.78 -22.17 -7.31
CA ILE A 608 -11.76 -23.17 -6.96
C ILE A 608 -11.51 -23.10 -5.45
N ASN A 609 -11.60 -24.22 -4.77
CA ASN A 609 -11.20 -24.32 -3.36
C ASN A 609 -10.55 -25.68 -3.09
N GLN A 610 -9.87 -25.80 -1.94
CA GLN A 610 -9.36 -27.09 -1.52
C GLN A 610 -10.51 -28.04 -1.21
N PHE A 611 -10.49 -29.19 -1.86
CA PHE A 611 -11.37 -30.32 -1.66
C PHE A 611 -10.56 -31.49 -1.12
N ARG A 612 -11.16 -32.20 -0.17
CA ARG A 612 -10.54 -33.34 0.49
C ARG A 612 -11.49 -34.51 0.52
N TRP A 613 -10.92 -35.66 0.23
CA TRP A 613 -11.54 -36.95 0.40
C TRP A 613 -10.52 -37.92 0.99
N VAL A 614 -11.00 -39.01 1.56
CA VAL A 614 -10.16 -40.01 2.20
C VAL A 614 -10.26 -41.30 1.41
N LYS A 615 -9.11 -41.87 1.06
CA LYS A 615 -8.98 -43.15 0.36
C LYS A 615 -7.98 -44.01 1.10
N ASP A 616 -8.35 -45.26 1.39
CA ASP A 616 -7.46 -46.19 2.10
C ASP A 616 -6.81 -45.53 3.33
N ASP A 617 -7.62 -44.75 4.05
CA ASP A 617 -7.29 -43.98 5.24
C ASP A 617 -6.26 -42.84 5.08
N VAL A 618 -5.83 -42.52 3.87
CA VAL A 618 -5.01 -41.34 3.54
C VAL A 618 -5.92 -40.23 3.03
N ALA A 619 -5.75 -39.01 3.54
CA ALA A 619 -6.47 -37.88 2.96
C ALA A 619 -5.76 -37.36 1.71
N ILE A 620 -6.49 -37.29 0.61
CA ILE A 620 -6.05 -36.65 -0.62
C ILE A 620 -6.64 -35.25 -0.65
N VAL A 621 -5.78 -34.27 -0.84
CA VAL A 621 -6.12 -32.84 -0.89
C VAL A 621 -5.87 -32.35 -2.30
N THR A 622 -6.89 -31.81 -2.93
CA THR A 622 -6.79 -31.26 -4.28
C THR A 622 -7.52 -29.93 -4.38
N SER A 623 -7.25 -29.18 -5.44
CA SER A 623 -8.08 -28.04 -5.82
C SER A 623 -9.20 -28.53 -6.72
N GLU A 624 -10.42 -28.05 -6.52
CA GLU A 624 -11.56 -28.44 -7.35
C GLU A 624 -12.51 -27.25 -7.58
N ASN A 625 -13.17 -27.21 -8.74
CA ASN A 625 -14.23 -26.26 -9.03
C ASN A 625 -15.51 -26.67 -8.26
N LEU A 626 -15.75 -26.05 -7.11
CA LEU A 626 -16.78 -26.42 -6.13
C LEU A 626 -18.13 -25.71 -6.35
N GLY A 627 -18.42 -25.21 -7.56
CA GLY A 627 -19.68 -24.52 -7.87
C GLY A 627 -19.67 -23.05 -7.50
N SER A 628 -20.70 -22.54 -6.83
CA SER A 628 -20.87 -21.10 -6.59
C SER A 628 -20.67 -20.71 -5.13
N LYS A 629 -20.16 -19.49 -4.93
CA LYS A 629 -20.03 -18.85 -3.61
C LYS A 629 -20.79 -17.53 -3.60
N HIS A 630 -21.68 -17.39 -2.61
CA HIS A 630 -22.33 -16.13 -2.29
C HIS A 630 -21.72 -15.57 -1.00
N TYR A 631 -21.28 -14.31 -1.04
CA TYR A 631 -20.69 -13.63 0.10
C TYR A 631 -21.27 -12.22 0.22
N ALA A 632 -22.15 -12.01 1.19
CA ALA A 632 -22.84 -10.74 1.43
C ALA A 632 -22.40 -10.17 2.77
N GLY A 633 -22.20 -8.85 2.86
CA GLY A 633 -21.80 -8.28 4.13
C GLY A 633 -22.07 -6.78 4.30
N VAL A 634 -21.94 -6.36 5.56
CA VAL A 634 -22.06 -4.98 6.01
C VAL A 634 -20.80 -4.62 6.78
N ASP A 635 -19.97 -3.78 6.17
CA ASP A 635 -18.81 -3.16 6.79
C ASP A 635 -19.23 -1.85 7.50
N PHE A 636 -18.80 -1.66 8.73
CA PHE A 636 -18.86 -0.40 9.45
C PHE A 636 -17.46 0.00 9.92
N ASN A 637 -16.97 1.13 9.43
CA ASN A 637 -15.69 1.71 9.83
C ASN A 637 -15.93 3.04 10.54
N LEU A 638 -15.32 3.23 11.71
CA LEU A 638 -15.37 4.46 12.50
C LEU A 638 -13.94 4.93 12.78
N GLU A 639 -13.60 6.12 12.28
CA GLU A 639 -12.39 6.84 12.66
C GLU A 639 -12.79 8.05 13.52
N THR A 640 -12.29 8.10 14.75
CA THR A 640 -12.53 9.23 15.64
C THR A 640 -11.26 9.71 16.33
N LYS A 641 -11.08 11.02 16.41
CA LYS A 641 -10.05 11.67 17.23
C LYS A 641 -10.75 12.31 18.43
N PHE A 642 -10.73 11.69 19.60
CA PHE A 642 -11.33 12.30 20.79
C PHE A 642 -10.63 13.63 21.13
N ASN A 643 -9.30 13.63 21.09
CA ASN A 643 -8.46 14.79 21.32
C ASN A 643 -7.12 14.66 20.59
N LYS A 644 -6.16 15.55 20.85
CA LYS A 644 -4.85 15.53 20.17
C LYS A 644 -3.99 14.31 20.53
N TRP A 645 -4.24 13.69 21.68
CA TRP A 645 -3.45 12.58 22.22
C TRP A 645 -4.15 11.23 22.13
N TRP A 646 -5.42 11.14 21.74
CA TRP A 646 -6.15 9.86 21.64
C TRP A 646 -7.05 9.79 20.41
N SER A 647 -6.89 8.71 19.65
CA SER A 647 -7.72 8.35 18.50
C SER A 647 -8.09 6.88 18.53
N ILE A 648 -9.26 6.57 17.97
CA ILE A 648 -9.74 5.21 17.74
C ILE A 648 -10.03 5.03 16.25
N ASN A 649 -9.65 3.89 15.72
CA ASN A 649 -10.13 3.34 14.47
C ASN A 649 -10.80 2.00 14.77
N SER A 650 -12.05 1.82 14.34
CA SER A 650 -12.84 0.60 14.55
C SER A 650 -13.39 0.12 13.22
N TYR A 651 -13.28 -1.17 12.94
CA TYR A 651 -13.87 -1.83 11.81
C TYR A 651 -14.63 -3.06 12.27
N LEU A 652 -15.91 -3.09 11.93
CA LEU A 652 -16.81 -4.20 12.23
C LEU A 652 -17.39 -4.68 10.89
N SER A 653 -17.45 -5.98 10.67
CA SER A 653 -18.07 -6.57 9.48
C SER A 653 -18.96 -7.73 9.89
N GLY A 654 -20.24 -7.64 9.58
CA GLY A 654 -21.16 -8.79 9.62
C GLY A 654 -21.27 -9.38 8.23
N ILE A 655 -21.10 -10.70 8.11
CA ILE A 655 -21.08 -11.41 6.83
C ILE A 655 -22.03 -12.59 6.82
N TYR A 656 -22.54 -12.92 5.65
CA TYR A 656 -23.20 -14.19 5.34
C TYR A 656 -22.47 -14.82 4.17
N GLN A 657 -22.05 -16.06 4.33
CA GLN A 657 -21.34 -16.82 3.30
C GLN A 657 -22.07 -18.12 3.03
N LYS A 658 -22.18 -18.49 1.75
CA LYS A 658 -22.78 -19.75 1.30
C LYS A 658 -22.00 -20.35 0.15
N PHE A 659 -21.61 -21.61 0.29
CA PHE A 659 -21.08 -22.45 -0.79
C PHE A 659 -22.17 -23.38 -1.31
N THR A 660 -22.36 -23.40 -2.62
CA THR A 660 -23.30 -24.30 -3.30
C THR A 660 -22.51 -25.18 -4.27
N PRO A 661 -22.44 -26.50 -4.04
CA PRO A 661 -21.68 -27.44 -4.88
C PRO A 661 -22.23 -27.49 -6.32
N SER A 662 -21.36 -27.82 -7.27
CA SER A 662 -21.73 -28.19 -8.65
C SER A 662 -21.13 -29.55 -9.03
N GLY A 663 -21.84 -30.32 -9.86
CA GLY A 663 -21.27 -31.50 -10.54
C GLY A 663 -20.80 -32.62 -9.61
N GLU A 664 -19.50 -32.95 -9.69
CA GLU A 664 -18.81 -34.10 -9.08
C GLU A 664 -18.35 -33.88 -7.62
N ALA A 665 -18.36 -32.63 -7.14
CA ALA A 665 -17.93 -32.30 -5.79
C ALA A 665 -19.00 -32.70 -4.75
N HIS A 666 -18.87 -33.89 -4.18
CA HIS A 666 -19.76 -34.41 -3.14
C HIS A 666 -19.48 -33.74 -1.78
N PHE A 667 -20.03 -32.54 -1.58
CA PHE A 667 -20.16 -31.93 -0.25
C PHE A 667 -21.52 -31.27 -0.09
N SER A 668 -22.00 -31.15 1.16
CA SER A 668 -23.26 -30.48 1.45
C SER A 668 -23.11 -28.96 1.28
N THR A 669 -24.19 -28.29 0.87
CA THR A 669 -24.24 -26.83 0.93
C THR A 669 -23.88 -26.39 2.35
N ASN A 670 -22.93 -25.45 2.45
CA ASN A 670 -22.44 -24.95 3.73
C ASN A 670 -22.61 -23.43 3.76
N ASP A 671 -23.42 -22.96 4.68
CA ASP A 671 -23.68 -21.55 4.89
C ASP A 671 -23.70 -21.16 6.36
N ASP A 672 -23.17 -19.97 6.65
CA ASP A 672 -23.17 -19.45 8.01
C ASP A 672 -23.02 -17.92 8.02
N PHE A 673 -23.35 -17.32 9.16
CA PHE A 673 -23.06 -15.93 9.47
C PHE A 673 -21.73 -15.82 10.20
N GLY A 674 -20.93 -14.84 9.79
CA GLY A 674 -19.66 -14.51 10.43
C GLY A 674 -19.62 -13.06 10.89
N PHE A 675 -18.72 -12.78 11.82
CA PHE A 675 -18.45 -11.46 12.34
C PHE A 675 -16.95 -11.23 12.50
N PHE A 676 -16.48 -10.10 11.98
CA PHE A 676 -15.12 -9.63 12.14
C PHE A 676 -15.12 -8.29 12.87
N GLY A 677 -14.28 -8.15 13.87
CA GLY A 677 -14.12 -6.93 14.64
C GLY A 677 -12.65 -6.58 14.81
N LYS A 678 -12.30 -5.35 14.51
CA LYS A 678 -10.95 -4.80 14.71
C LYS A 678 -11.03 -3.41 15.30
N LEU A 679 -10.36 -3.22 16.42
CA LEU A 679 -10.29 -1.93 17.12
C LEU A 679 -8.83 -1.56 17.35
N THR A 680 -8.37 -0.46 16.76
CA THR A 680 -7.07 0.13 17.04
C THR A 680 -7.27 1.43 17.82
N SER A 681 -6.72 1.48 19.03
CA SER A 681 -6.69 2.68 19.88
C SER A 681 -5.25 3.18 19.99
N THR A 682 -5.01 4.42 19.60
CA THR A 682 -3.68 5.05 19.61
C THR A 682 -3.67 6.24 20.57
N MET A 683 -2.75 6.20 21.54
CA MET A 683 -2.51 7.25 22.51
C MET A 683 -1.11 7.87 22.32
N ARG A 684 -1.06 9.15 21.94
CA ARG A 684 0.18 9.95 21.77
C ARG A 684 0.43 10.81 23.00
N ILE A 685 0.98 10.21 24.05
CA ILE A 685 1.16 10.87 25.34
C ILE A 685 2.41 11.77 25.29
N PRO A 686 2.28 13.11 25.44
CA PRO A 686 3.41 14.01 25.37
C PRO A 686 4.50 13.66 26.39
N LYS A 687 5.78 13.74 25.97
CA LYS A 687 6.98 13.40 26.78
C LYS A 687 7.09 11.94 27.25
N TRP A 688 6.04 11.13 27.12
CA TRP A 688 6.05 9.69 27.36
C TRP A 688 6.26 8.92 26.04
N PHE A 689 6.08 7.61 26.08
CA PHE A 689 5.89 6.75 24.92
C PHE A 689 4.49 6.94 24.31
N ASN A 690 4.42 6.88 22.98
CA ASN A 690 3.18 6.59 22.30
C ASN A 690 2.78 5.15 22.61
N PHE A 691 1.51 4.91 22.88
CA PHE A 691 0.94 3.60 23.11
C PHE A 691 -0.13 3.32 22.06
N GLN A 692 -0.17 2.09 21.57
CA GLN A 692 -1.25 1.61 20.72
C GLN A 692 -1.66 0.21 21.17
N THR A 693 -2.97 -0.02 21.19
CA THR A 693 -3.56 -1.35 21.37
C THR A 693 -4.39 -1.68 20.15
N THR A 694 -4.28 -2.93 19.69
CA THR A 694 -5.14 -3.49 18.64
C THR A 694 -5.86 -4.69 19.22
N LEU A 695 -7.20 -4.67 19.15
CA LEU A 695 -8.04 -5.82 19.43
C LEU A 695 -8.53 -6.37 18.09
N ARG A 696 -8.45 -7.68 17.90
CA ARG A 696 -9.03 -8.38 16.77
C ARG A 696 -9.89 -9.53 17.28
N TYR A 697 -11.05 -9.69 16.67
CA TYR A 697 -11.94 -10.82 16.86
C TYR A 697 -12.43 -11.29 15.50
N ASP A 698 -12.25 -12.56 15.22
CA ASP A 698 -12.80 -13.24 14.05
C ASP A 698 -13.70 -14.35 14.60
N SER A 699 -14.98 -14.38 14.21
CA SER A 699 -15.89 -15.47 14.60
C SER A 699 -15.59 -16.76 13.84
N ASP A 700 -16.33 -17.82 14.15
CA ASP A 700 -16.39 -18.99 13.27
C ASP A 700 -16.78 -18.56 11.85
N MET A 701 -16.17 -19.17 10.84
CA MET A 701 -16.41 -18.86 9.43
C MET A 701 -16.46 -20.13 8.60
N PRO A 702 -17.48 -20.32 7.72
CA PRO A 702 -17.61 -21.54 6.96
C PRO A 702 -16.53 -21.62 5.87
N VAL A 703 -16.07 -22.83 5.56
CA VAL A 703 -15.32 -23.18 4.35
C VAL A 703 -16.11 -24.24 3.59
N ALA A 704 -15.73 -24.57 2.35
CA ALA A 704 -16.54 -25.49 1.54
C ALA A 704 -16.88 -26.81 2.26
N GLN A 705 -15.91 -27.43 2.93
CA GLN A 705 -16.10 -28.68 3.68
C GLN A 705 -16.07 -28.50 5.20
N GLY A 706 -16.38 -27.33 5.78
CA GLY A 706 -16.38 -27.17 7.25
C GLY A 706 -16.30 -25.73 7.75
N SER A 707 -15.47 -25.45 8.75
CA SER A 707 -15.32 -24.09 9.31
C SER A 707 -13.95 -23.83 9.95
N TYR A 708 -13.57 -22.55 10.00
CA TYR A 708 -12.56 -22.05 10.92
C TYR A 708 -13.16 -21.78 12.30
N ASP A 709 -12.43 -22.08 13.38
CA ASP A 709 -12.82 -21.66 14.73
C ASP A 709 -12.55 -20.16 14.91
N GLN A 710 -13.31 -19.53 15.81
CA GLN A 710 -13.11 -18.16 16.24
C GLN A 710 -11.70 -17.92 16.81
N SER A 711 -11.21 -16.68 16.64
CA SER A 711 -9.95 -16.24 17.20
C SER A 711 -10.08 -14.86 17.84
N PHE A 712 -9.30 -14.61 18.90
CA PHE A 712 -9.22 -13.31 19.54
C PHE A 712 -7.77 -12.97 19.84
N GLN A 713 -7.34 -11.79 19.42
CA GLN A 713 -5.97 -11.34 19.53
C GLN A 713 -5.91 -9.92 20.11
N VAL A 714 -4.95 -9.69 21.00
CA VAL A 714 -4.65 -8.38 21.58
C VAL A 714 -3.18 -8.08 21.38
N ASP A 715 -2.88 -7.00 20.68
CA ASP A 715 -1.50 -6.54 20.45
C ASP A 715 -1.25 -5.20 21.14
N PHE A 716 -0.06 -5.05 21.72
CA PHE A 716 0.41 -3.79 22.27
C PHE A 716 1.63 -3.28 21.52
N ALA A 717 1.69 -1.95 21.39
CA ALA A 717 2.83 -1.29 20.81
C ALA A 717 3.19 -0.01 21.55
N PHE A 718 4.47 0.15 21.79
CA PHE A 718 5.07 1.33 22.41
C PHE A 718 6.10 1.92 21.47
N GLY A 719 6.14 3.25 21.36
CA GLY A 719 7.11 3.91 20.48
C GLY A 719 7.49 5.29 20.99
N LYS A 720 8.78 5.64 20.89
CA LYS A 720 9.25 6.97 21.27
C LYS A 720 10.41 7.43 20.39
N ARG A 721 10.31 8.68 19.94
CA ARG A 721 11.43 9.42 19.32
C ARG A 721 12.37 9.92 20.41
N ILE A 722 13.65 9.65 20.24
CA ILE A 722 14.72 10.02 21.16
C ILE A 722 15.80 10.80 20.40
N MET A 723 16.81 11.31 21.11
CA MET A 723 17.93 12.07 20.51
C MET A 723 17.47 13.23 19.62
N LYS A 724 16.43 13.96 20.04
CA LYS A 724 15.79 15.06 19.28
C LYS A 724 15.32 14.62 17.88
N GLY A 725 14.80 13.41 17.77
CA GLY A 725 14.26 12.84 16.53
C GLY A 725 15.27 12.07 15.67
N LYS A 726 16.56 12.07 16.04
CA LYS A 726 17.61 11.33 15.32
C LYS A 726 17.57 9.82 15.54
N ALA A 727 16.80 9.35 16.53
CA ALA A 727 16.58 7.93 16.74
C ALA A 727 15.14 7.65 17.23
N SER A 728 14.69 6.42 17.07
CA SER A 728 13.46 5.89 17.66
C SER A 728 13.72 4.56 18.36
N ILE A 729 12.96 4.33 19.43
CA ILE A 729 12.81 3.02 20.08
C ILE A 729 11.36 2.59 19.99
N SER A 730 11.12 1.31 19.78
CA SER A 730 9.77 0.73 19.83
C SER A 730 9.78 -0.67 20.43
N LEU A 731 8.70 -1.02 21.11
CA LEU A 731 8.42 -2.36 21.62
C LEU A 731 7.04 -2.80 21.11
N TRP A 732 7.00 -3.93 20.42
CA TRP A 732 5.79 -4.60 19.95
C TRP A 732 5.59 -5.86 20.76
N ILE A 733 4.37 -6.15 21.20
CA ILE A 733 4.00 -7.38 21.88
C ILE A 733 2.76 -7.92 21.18
N TYR A 734 2.93 -9.00 20.43
CA TYR A 734 1.86 -9.68 19.72
C TYR A 734 1.14 -10.65 20.63
N ASP A 735 -0.16 -10.81 20.41
CA ASP A 735 -1.04 -11.78 21.06
C ASP A 735 -0.76 -11.91 22.57
N VAL A 736 -0.91 -10.80 23.30
CA VAL A 736 -0.60 -10.69 24.74
C VAL A 736 -1.31 -11.75 25.57
N LEU A 737 -2.49 -12.20 25.11
CA LEU A 737 -3.32 -13.22 25.77
C LEU A 737 -3.00 -14.66 25.33
N ASN A 738 -2.16 -14.85 24.30
CA ASN A 738 -1.83 -16.13 23.71
C ASN A 738 -3.08 -16.94 23.30
N ASN A 739 -4.04 -16.26 22.66
CA ASN A 739 -5.34 -16.83 22.31
C ASN A 739 -5.62 -16.81 20.80
N SER A 740 -4.70 -16.29 19.99
CA SER A 740 -4.75 -16.44 18.55
C SER A 740 -4.42 -17.89 18.21
N LYS A 741 -5.38 -18.61 17.63
CA LYS A 741 -5.24 -20.00 17.21
C LYS A 741 -5.80 -20.16 15.81
N TYR A 742 -5.23 -21.07 15.04
CA TYR A 742 -5.72 -21.40 13.71
C TYR A 742 -6.20 -22.84 13.71
N ASN A 743 -7.49 -23.03 13.94
CA ASN A 743 -8.11 -24.34 13.94
C ASN A 743 -9.09 -24.44 12.78
N VAL A 744 -9.13 -25.61 12.16
CA VAL A 744 -10.01 -25.91 11.03
C VAL A 744 -10.74 -27.21 11.33
N ASN A 745 -12.06 -27.19 11.21
CA ASN A 745 -12.88 -28.39 11.20
C ASN A 745 -13.28 -28.66 9.76
N THR A 746 -13.16 -29.91 9.31
CA THR A 746 -13.66 -30.31 7.99
C THR A 746 -14.35 -31.66 8.05
N SER A 747 -15.31 -31.87 7.16
CA SER A 747 -16.10 -33.08 7.04
C SER A 747 -16.42 -33.37 5.58
N GLY A 748 -16.46 -34.64 5.22
CA GLY A 748 -16.96 -35.14 3.93
C GLY A 748 -17.70 -36.46 4.11
N ASP A 749 -18.07 -37.12 3.01
CA ASP A 749 -18.96 -38.28 3.00
C ASP A 749 -18.55 -39.44 3.91
N ARG A 750 -17.26 -39.55 4.24
CA ARG A 750 -16.70 -40.66 5.03
C ARG A 750 -15.66 -40.23 6.06
N PHE A 751 -15.56 -38.93 6.34
CA PHE A 751 -14.60 -38.47 7.33
C PHE A 751 -15.06 -37.20 8.04
N THR A 752 -14.61 -37.06 9.29
CA THR A 752 -14.60 -35.79 10.00
C THR A 752 -13.21 -35.58 10.56
N GLN A 753 -12.69 -34.36 10.48
CA GLN A 753 -11.39 -34.05 11.02
C GLN A 753 -11.32 -32.66 11.63
N ARG A 754 -10.47 -32.55 12.65
CA ARG A 754 -10.10 -31.29 13.28
C ARG A 754 -8.60 -31.14 13.25
N MET A 755 -8.16 -30.02 12.69
CA MET A 755 -6.76 -29.61 12.62
C MET A 755 -6.58 -28.40 13.53
N LYS A 756 -5.57 -28.44 14.39
CA LYS A 756 -5.18 -27.30 15.22
C LYS A 756 -3.73 -26.95 14.94
N TYR A 757 -3.50 -25.68 14.69
CA TYR A 757 -2.16 -25.13 14.54
C TYR A 757 -1.94 -24.11 15.66
N ASN A 758 -1.00 -24.40 16.56
CA ASN A 758 -0.52 -23.43 17.53
C ASN A 758 0.81 -22.89 17.01
N PHE A 759 0.71 -21.78 16.29
CA PHE A 759 1.89 -20.99 15.96
C PHE A 759 2.36 -20.23 17.20
N GLU A 760 3.65 -19.97 17.26
CA GLU A 760 4.21 -19.10 18.27
C GLU A 760 3.82 -17.62 18.04
N ASN A 761 2.65 -17.26 18.56
CA ASN A 761 1.99 -15.98 18.32
C ASN A 761 2.38 -14.90 19.34
N ARG A 762 2.70 -15.28 20.58
CA ARG A 762 3.07 -14.32 21.63
C ARG A 762 4.55 -13.96 21.56
N VAL A 763 4.85 -12.88 20.83
CA VAL A 763 6.22 -12.42 20.56
C VAL A 763 6.40 -10.96 20.98
N ALA A 764 7.50 -10.65 21.66
CA ALA A 764 7.88 -9.27 21.95
C ALA A 764 9.09 -8.84 21.11
N ASN A 765 8.94 -7.81 20.27
CA ASN A 765 9.99 -7.26 19.41
C ASN A 765 10.40 -5.85 19.87
N PHE A 766 11.67 -5.67 20.21
CA PHE A 766 12.27 -4.38 20.48
C PHE A 766 13.12 -3.91 19.30
N THR A 767 12.86 -2.69 18.81
CA THR A 767 13.59 -2.09 17.69
C THR A 767 14.25 -0.79 18.11
N PHE A 768 15.53 -0.64 17.81
CA PHE A 768 16.24 0.64 17.80
C PHE A 768 16.50 1.08 16.37
N ARG A 769 16.24 2.34 16.05
CA ARG A 769 16.49 2.92 14.73
C ARG A 769 17.20 4.25 14.86
N TYR A 770 18.22 4.45 14.06
CA TYR A 770 18.97 5.69 13.92
C TYR A 770 18.79 6.25 12.52
N TYR A 771 18.65 7.57 12.42
CA TYR A 771 18.41 8.26 11.16
C TYR A 771 19.59 9.15 10.77
N PHE A 772 20.04 9.04 9.53
CA PHE A 772 21.15 9.79 8.96
C PHE A 772 20.67 10.87 7.99
N GLY A 773 21.44 11.95 7.84
CA GLY A 773 21.20 12.98 6.83
C GLY A 773 20.38 14.18 7.27
N LYS A 774 20.27 15.16 6.38
CA LYS A 774 19.73 16.49 6.71
C LYS A 774 18.24 16.43 7.07
N LYS A 775 17.46 15.51 6.50
CA LYS A 775 16.01 15.38 6.76
C LYS A 775 15.66 15.17 8.24
N TYR A 776 16.48 14.42 8.98
CA TYR A 776 16.19 14.09 10.38
C TYR A 776 16.78 15.09 11.39
N ASN A 777 17.63 16.00 10.92
CA ASN A 777 18.03 17.20 11.66
C ASN A 777 17.05 18.38 11.43
N VAL A 778 16.13 18.28 10.46
CA VAL A 778 15.26 19.36 9.95
C VAL A 778 13.86 19.34 10.59
N LEU A 779 13.67 18.70 11.75
CA LEU A 779 12.68 19.22 12.71
C LEU A 779 13.12 20.57 13.30
N LYS A 780 14.35 21.01 13.02
CA LYS A 780 14.78 22.41 13.15
C LYS A 780 15.24 22.92 11.78
N SER A 781 14.54 23.92 11.25
CA SER A 781 14.95 24.79 10.12
C SER A 781 14.48 24.42 8.71
N LYS A 782 13.55 25.25 8.22
CA LYS A 782 13.13 25.54 6.82
C LYS A 782 12.15 24.58 6.13
N THR A 783 10.86 24.81 6.38
CA THR A 783 9.78 24.62 5.41
C THR A 783 9.76 25.81 4.44
N HIS A 784 10.28 25.63 3.22
CA HIS A 784 9.74 26.36 2.07
C HIS A 784 8.51 25.63 1.59
N GLY A 785 7.39 26.36 1.54
CA GLY A 785 6.13 25.85 1.01
C GLY A 785 6.30 25.43 -0.45
N SER A 786 5.99 24.17 -0.73
CA SER A 786 5.46 23.82 -2.05
C SER A 786 3.95 23.89 -1.92
N GLY A 787 3.44 25.11 -2.07
CA GLY A 787 2.03 25.35 -2.28
C GLY A 787 1.59 24.62 -3.53
N VAL A 788 0.55 23.81 -3.38
CA VAL A 788 -0.33 23.41 -4.47
C VAL A 788 -0.89 24.72 -5.04
N GLN A 789 -0.50 25.08 -6.26
CA GLN A 789 -1.16 26.15 -7.01
C GLN A 789 -2.60 25.72 -7.31
N HIS A 790 -3.52 26.13 -6.42
CA HIS A 790 -4.85 26.52 -6.84
C HIS A 790 -4.72 27.84 -7.60
N SER A 791 -5.05 27.81 -8.89
CA SER A 791 -5.26 29.02 -9.68
C SER A 791 -6.68 29.52 -9.37
N GLU A 792 -6.81 30.42 -8.41
CA GLU A 792 -7.91 31.38 -8.44
C GLU A 792 -7.45 32.62 -9.21
N LYS A 793 -8.34 33.07 -10.09
CA LYS A 793 -8.15 34.11 -11.09
C LYS A 793 -8.18 35.48 -10.43
N ASP A 794 -7.32 36.38 -10.87
CA ASP A 794 -7.61 37.81 -10.85
C ASP A 794 -8.74 38.09 -11.87
N ILE A 795 -9.92 38.46 -11.36
CA ILE A 795 -10.32 39.88 -11.23
C ILE A 795 -10.77 40.08 -9.79
#